data_AF-A0A836S5A9-F1
#
_entry.id   AF-A0A836S5A9-F1
#
_cell.length_a   1.000
_cell.length_b   1.000
_cell.length_c   1.000
_cell.angle_alpha   90.00
_cell.angle_beta   90.00
_cell.angle_gamma   90.00
#
_symmetry.space_group_name_H-M   'P 1'
#
loop_
_entity.id
_entity.type
_entity.pdbx_description
1 polymer ?
#
loop_
_entity_poly.entity_id
_entity_poly.type
_entity_poly.pdbx_seq_one_letter_code
_entity_poly.pdbx_strand_id
1 'polypeptide(L)'
;MTKARMVTIDGNEAAAYIAHKTNEVIAIYPITPASPMGELSDEWSALGQRNIWGAVPTIIEMQSEAGAAGTVHGALQSGALTTTFTASQGLLLMIPNMYKIAGELSPAVIHVAARSLAAQALSIFGDHSDVMATRGTGFAMLASGSVQEVMDLSLIAQAATLEGRIPFVHFFDGFRTSHELAKVAQLDEETIRSMINDERVAAHRQRALTPDHPVIRGTSQNPDVYFQARETVNPFYNALPGIVENTMQRFAELTGRHYKLFDYYGHPDAEQIILLMGSGAEAVEETVDTLLAQGNKIGLIKVRLYRPFSKQHLIDALPASTKQIAVLDRCKEPGAEGEPLYKDVMTALAEYHSEGGEKFAALPKIFGGRYGLSSKEFTPGMIRAVFKNLAADKPKNHFTIGIHDDLSHTSLDWDKTAKNKDMDGVMQCLFYGLGSDGTVSANKNTIKIIGEETDHYAQGYFVYDSKKAGAVTVSHLRFSDRPIRASYLINDGEAQFIGCHQTVFLERYPMLDKAAEKAVFLLNSPADVDDVWQTLSRSMQAKILEKKIRLYTIDAYAVAKKSGMGRRINTIMQTCFFAISGVLPKDEAIAKIKQAVEKTYGSKGRKIVARNFAAIDATLASLHEINIPDKLSSDFELNLPVPEYAPKFVQQVTGEIIAGRGDELPVSFLPADGAYPLGTAAFEKRNIALEIPVWNQDLCIFCGKCPFVCPHSAIRSKG
;
A
#
# COMPACT_ATOMS: atom_id res chain seq x y z
N MET A 1 22.91 -23.48 -0.76
CA MET A 1 21.73 -22.58 -0.80
C MET A 1 21.06 -22.75 -2.14
N THR A 2 19.87 -23.33 -2.16
CA THR A 2 18.99 -23.38 -3.34
C THR A 2 18.66 -21.96 -3.77
N LYS A 3 18.66 -21.67 -5.08
CA LYS A 3 18.30 -20.33 -5.59
C LYS A 3 16.86 -20.03 -5.19
N ALA A 4 16.64 -18.98 -4.39
CA ALA A 4 15.31 -18.61 -3.89
C ALA A 4 14.33 -18.41 -5.05
N ARG A 5 13.11 -18.93 -4.91
CA ARG A 5 12.06 -18.76 -5.93
C ARG A 5 11.56 -17.32 -5.88
N MET A 6 11.80 -16.57 -6.95
CA MET A 6 11.26 -15.22 -7.10
C MET A 6 9.81 -15.26 -7.59
N VAL A 7 8.93 -14.48 -6.96
CA VAL A 7 7.52 -14.33 -7.32
C VAL A 7 7.13 -12.86 -7.33
N THR A 8 6.10 -12.49 -8.08
CA THR A 8 5.58 -11.11 -8.10
C THR A 8 4.18 -11.07 -7.50
N ILE A 9 4.11 -10.66 -6.23
CA ILE A 9 2.91 -10.72 -5.39
C ILE A 9 2.77 -9.41 -4.59
N ASP A 10 1.64 -9.21 -3.91
CA ASP A 10 1.45 -8.09 -2.99
C ASP A 10 1.61 -8.49 -1.52
N GLY A 11 1.57 -7.49 -0.62
CA GLY A 11 1.70 -7.73 0.82
C GLY A 11 0.60 -8.65 1.38
N ASN A 12 -0.63 -8.54 0.88
CA ASN A 12 -1.71 -9.42 1.31
C ASN A 12 -1.42 -10.87 0.93
N GLU A 13 -1.02 -11.14 -0.32
CA GLU A 13 -0.67 -12.50 -0.77
C GLU A 13 0.54 -13.05 0.00
N ALA A 14 1.54 -12.21 0.31
CA ALA A 14 2.70 -12.59 1.11
C ALA A 14 2.33 -13.00 2.55
N ALA A 15 1.48 -12.23 3.22
CA ALA A 15 1.01 -12.55 4.57
C ALA A 15 0.11 -13.80 4.59
N ALA A 16 -0.85 -13.87 3.66
CA ALA A 16 -1.76 -15.00 3.53
C ALA A 16 -0.99 -16.30 3.26
N TYR A 17 0.06 -16.27 2.43
CA TYR A 17 0.88 -17.45 2.11
C TYR A 17 1.47 -18.09 3.38
N ILE A 18 2.02 -17.28 4.28
CA ILE A 18 2.57 -17.78 5.54
C ILE A 18 1.47 -18.19 6.51
N ALA A 19 0.41 -17.38 6.64
CA ALA A 19 -0.72 -17.67 7.51
C ALA A 19 -1.37 -19.03 7.16
N HIS A 20 -1.63 -19.27 5.87
CA HIS A 20 -2.19 -20.52 5.34
C HIS A 20 -1.26 -21.72 5.59
N LYS A 21 0.05 -21.54 5.37
CA LYS A 21 1.03 -22.60 5.58
C LYS A 21 1.24 -22.98 7.04
N THR A 22 0.93 -22.10 8.00
CA THR A 22 1.32 -22.28 9.40
C THR A 22 0.14 -22.34 10.39
N ASN A 23 -1.10 -22.37 9.90
CA ASN A 23 -2.30 -22.49 10.74
C ASN A 23 -3.23 -23.62 10.28
N GLU A 24 -4.12 -24.03 11.17
CA GLU A 24 -5.13 -25.06 10.96
C GLU A 24 -6.53 -24.45 10.81
N VAL A 25 -6.78 -23.33 11.48
CA VAL A 25 -8.05 -22.58 11.43
C VAL A 25 -7.76 -21.13 11.06
N ILE A 26 -8.58 -20.57 10.17
CA ILE A 26 -8.53 -19.16 9.78
C ILE A 26 -9.94 -18.60 9.88
N ALA A 27 -10.22 -17.85 10.95
CA ALA A 27 -11.51 -17.20 11.13
C ALA A 27 -11.48 -15.81 10.52
N ILE A 28 -12.41 -15.47 9.63
CA ILE A 28 -12.36 -14.24 8.83
C ILE A 28 -13.66 -13.45 8.89
N TYR A 29 -13.55 -12.17 8.56
CA TYR A 29 -14.65 -11.31 8.15
C TYR A 29 -14.09 -10.25 7.19
N PRO A 30 -14.75 -9.96 6.06
CA PRO A 30 -14.18 -9.11 5.03
C PRO A 30 -14.16 -7.63 5.43
N ILE A 31 -12.97 -7.03 5.43
CA ILE A 31 -12.78 -5.59 5.57
C ILE A 31 -11.60 -5.11 4.72
N THR A 32 -11.82 -4.11 3.86
CA THR A 32 -10.76 -3.47 3.07
C THR A 32 -9.74 -2.79 3.99
N PRO A 33 -8.41 -2.86 3.72
CA PRO A 33 -7.72 -3.56 2.64
C PRO A 33 -7.26 -4.99 2.99
N ALA A 34 -7.77 -5.61 4.06
CA ALA A 34 -7.36 -6.94 4.51
C ALA A 34 -8.12 -8.11 3.85
N SER A 35 -9.30 -7.88 3.25
CA SER A 35 -10.13 -8.92 2.62
C SER A 35 -9.35 -9.87 1.68
N PRO A 36 -8.42 -9.42 0.82
CA PRO A 36 -7.70 -10.32 -0.08
C PRO A 36 -6.96 -11.46 0.63
N MET A 37 -6.50 -11.26 1.88
CA MET A 37 -5.85 -12.33 2.63
C MET A 37 -6.80 -13.50 2.95
N GLY A 38 -8.05 -13.17 3.33
CA GLY A 38 -9.09 -14.16 3.59
C GLY A 38 -9.55 -14.85 2.30
N GLU A 39 -9.77 -14.08 1.23
CA GLU A 39 -10.17 -14.58 -0.08
C GLU A 39 -9.14 -15.57 -0.67
N LEU A 40 -7.84 -15.24 -0.61
CA LEU A 40 -6.77 -16.13 -1.06
C LEU A 40 -6.69 -17.40 -0.22
N SER A 41 -6.84 -17.29 1.10
CA SER A 41 -6.83 -18.44 2.00
C SER A 41 -8.01 -19.39 1.74
N ASP A 42 -9.18 -18.84 1.43
CA ASP A 42 -10.37 -19.60 1.02
C ASP A 42 -10.15 -20.30 -0.33
N GLU A 43 -9.66 -19.57 -1.34
CA GLU A 43 -9.34 -20.15 -2.65
C GLU A 43 -8.34 -21.31 -2.54
N TRP A 44 -7.24 -21.12 -1.82
CA TRP A 44 -6.22 -22.16 -1.65
C TRP A 44 -6.75 -23.38 -0.91
N SER A 45 -7.60 -23.19 0.11
CA SER A 45 -8.23 -24.30 0.84
C SER A 45 -9.24 -25.05 -0.03
N ALA A 46 -10.04 -24.34 -0.83
CA ALA A 46 -10.96 -24.93 -1.81
C ALA A 46 -10.22 -25.74 -2.89
N LEU A 47 -9.01 -25.32 -3.27
CA LEU A 47 -8.12 -26.06 -4.17
C LEU A 47 -7.36 -27.20 -3.48
N GLY A 48 -7.58 -27.43 -2.20
CA GLY A 48 -6.94 -28.52 -1.43
C GLY A 48 -5.46 -28.28 -1.13
N GLN A 49 -4.99 -27.03 -1.16
CA GLN A 49 -3.62 -26.71 -0.75
C GLN A 49 -3.43 -27.02 0.73
N ARG A 50 -2.29 -27.64 1.05
CA ARG A 50 -1.97 -28.12 2.40
C ARG A 50 -1.00 -27.19 3.11
N ASN A 51 -1.18 -27.09 4.42
CA ASN A 51 -0.24 -26.46 5.35
C ASN A 51 0.99 -27.38 5.58
N ILE A 52 1.94 -26.91 6.40
CA ILE A 52 3.18 -27.66 6.69
C ILE A 52 2.94 -28.97 7.48
N TRP A 53 1.72 -29.29 7.93
CA TRP A 53 1.41 -30.60 8.53
C TRP A 53 0.60 -31.50 7.61
N GLY A 54 0.39 -31.09 6.35
CA GLY A 54 -0.37 -31.87 5.38
C GLY A 54 -1.88 -31.75 5.51
N ALA A 55 -2.38 -30.89 6.40
CA ALA A 55 -3.81 -30.60 6.54
C ALA A 55 -4.22 -29.43 5.65
N VAL A 56 -5.48 -29.41 5.21
CA VAL A 56 -6.07 -28.24 4.54
C VAL A 56 -6.64 -27.33 5.62
N PRO A 57 -6.21 -26.06 5.73
CA PRO A 57 -6.76 -25.13 6.71
C PRO A 57 -8.28 -24.98 6.59
N THR A 58 -8.97 -24.87 7.73
CA THR A 58 -10.40 -24.60 7.77
C THR A 58 -10.66 -23.10 7.80
N ILE A 59 -11.35 -22.59 6.80
CA ILE A 59 -11.72 -21.18 6.69
C ILE A 59 -13.14 -21.00 7.20
N ILE A 60 -13.36 -20.03 8.10
CA ILE A 60 -14.67 -19.79 8.71
C ILE A 60 -14.99 -18.30 8.64
N GLU A 61 -15.98 -17.93 7.83
CA GLU A 61 -16.53 -16.58 7.81
C GLU A 61 -17.53 -16.40 8.95
N MET A 62 -17.36 -15.33 9.74
CA MET A 62 -18.23 -15.01 10.87
C MET A 62 -19.21 -13.87 10.52
N GLN A 63 -20.10 -13.52 11.44
CA GLN A 63 -21.05 -12.41 11.25
C GLN A 63 -20.43 -11.02 11.42
N SER A 64 -19.25 -10.94 12.05
CA SER A 64 -18.44 -9.73 12.26
C SER A 64 -17.04 -10.10 12.73
N GLU A 65 -16.11 -9.14 12.75
CA GLU A 65 -14.77 -9.30 13.32
C GLU A 65 -14.79 -9.64 14.81
N ALA A 66 -15.82 -9.20 15.56
CA ALA A 66 -16.00 -9.63 16.96
C ALA A 66 -16.28 -11.14 17.05
N GLY A 67 -17.10 -11.68 16.14
CA GLY A 67 -17.34 -13.11 16.01
C GLY A 67 -16.10 -13.88 15.56
N ALA A 68 -15.35 -13.31 14.61
CA ALA A 68 -14.06 -13.87 14.18
C ALA A 68 -13.07 -13.94 15.35
N ALA A 69 -12.91 -12.87 16.13
CA ALA A 69 -12.03 -12.86 17.29
C ALA A 69 -12.44 -13.88 18.38
N GLY A 70 -13.75 -14.04 18.63
CA GLY A 70 -14.25 -15.07 19.54
C GLY A 70 -13.99 -16.49 19.03
N THR A 71 -14.09 -16.70 17.71
CA THR A 71 -13.76 -17.97 17.06
C THR A 71 -12.27 -18.27 17.14
N VAL A 72 -11.42 -17.27 16.91
CA VAL A 72 -9.97 -17.37 17.14
C VAL A 72 -9.69 -17.77 18.58
N HIS A 73 -10.28 -17.06 19.56
CA HIS A 73 -10.09 -17.39 20.97
C HIS A 73 -10.50 -18.84 21.27
N GLY A 74 -11.69 -19.27 20.84
CA GLY A 74 -12.19 -20.63 21.07
C GLY A 74 -11.33 -21.72 20.42
N ALA A 75 -10.89 -21.52 19.17
CA ALA A 75 -10.05 -22.48 18.45
C ALA A 75 -8.64 -22.61 19.07
N LEU A 76 -8.06 -21.50 19.56
CA LEU A 76 -6.82 -21.55 20.33
C LEU A 76 -7.00 -22.33 21.64
N GLN A 77 -8.17 -22.20 22.30
CA GLN A 77 -8.47 -22.97 23.50
C GLN A 77 -8.65 -24.47 23.22
N SER A 78 -8.99 -24.88 21.99
CA SER A 78 -9.03 -26.30 21.60
C SER A 78 -7.67 -26.86 21.14
N GLY A 79 -6.62 -26.03 21.16
CA GLY A 79 -5.25 -26.41 20.78
C GLY A 79 -4.95 -26.34 19.29
N ALA A 80 -5.88 -25.79 18.49
CA ALA A 80 -5.66 -25.58 17.05
C ALA A 80 -4.89 -24.28 16.81
N LEU A 81 -3.87 -24.34 15.95
CA LEU A 81 -3.17 -23.14 15.52
C LEU A 81 -4.10 -22.28 14.66
N THR A 82 -4.32 -21.04 15.10
CA THR A 82 -5.38 -20.20 14.55
C THR A 82 -4.88 -18.79 14.26
N THR A 83 -5.34 -18.24 13.14
CA THR A 83 -5.04 -16.86 12.70
C THR A 83 -6.30 -16.16 12.19
N THR A 84 -6.20 -14.86 11.94
CA THR A 84 -7.23 -14.03 11.32
C THR A 84 -6.60 -12.83 10.61
N PHE A 85 -7.39 -12.18 9.76
CA PHE A 85 -7.03 -11.01 8.96
C PHE A 85 -8.02 -9.89 9.25
N THR A 86 -7.54 -8.68 9.53
CA THR A 86 -8.44 -7.55 9.81
C THR A 86 -7.76 -6.20 9.56
N ALA A 87 -8.49 -5.11 9.74
CA ALA A 87 -8.03 -3.72 9.64
C ALA A 87 -9.02 -2.77 10.31
N SER A 88 -8.59 -1.57 10.70
CA SER A 88 -9.45 -0.44 11.07
C SER A 88 -10.55 -0.80 12.08
N GLN A 89 -11.81 -0.55 11.73
CA GLN A 89 -12.97 -0.84 12.56
C GLN A 89 -13.05 -2.30 12.97
N GLY A 90 -12.64 -3.22 12.09
CA GLY A 90 -12.64 -4.64 12.37
C GLY A 90 -11.69 -4.98 13.51
N LEU A 91 -10.49 -4.40 13.52
CA LEU A 91 -9.53 -4.59 14.60
C LEU A 91 -10.07 -4.05 15.93
N LEU A 92 -10.78 -2.92 15.93
CA LEU A 92 -11.42 -2.39 17.14
C LEU A 92 -12.43 -3.37 17.75
N LEU A 93 -13.18 -4.08 16.90
CA LEU A 93 -14.15 -5.09 17.35
C LEU A 93 -13.47 -6.35 17.94
N MET A 94 -12.19 -6.57 17.65
CA MET A 94 -11.42 -7.68 18.20
C MET A 94 -10.82 -7.39 19.59
N ILE A 95 -10.68 -6.11 19.98
CA ILE A 95 -9.99 -5.68 21.21
C ILE A 95 -10.42 -6.46 22.46
N PRO A 96 -11.72 -6.70 22.75
CA PRO A 96 -12.12 -7.44 23.94
C PRO A 96 -11.54 -8.86 23.99
N ASN A 97 -11.51 -9.57 22.85
CA ASN A 97 -10.94 -10.90 22.76
C ASN A 97 -9.41 -10.88 22.75
N MET A 98 -8.78 -9.81 22.23
CA MET A 98 -7.31 -9.67 22.32
C MET A 98 -6.84 -9.67 23.78
N TYR A 99 -7.53 -8.96 24.69
CA TYR A 99 -7.20 -9.04 26.12
C TYR A 99 -7.26 -10.47 26.68
N LYS A 100 -8.25 -11.27 26.24
CA LYS A 100 -8.41 -12.66 26.67
C LYS A 100 -7.32 -13.57 26.10
N ILE A 101 -7.06 -13.49 24.79
CA ILE A 101 -6.03 -14.30 24.12
C ILE A 101 -4.64 -14.03 24.72
N ALA A 102 -4.30 -12.76 24.96
CA ALA A 102 -3.03 -12.38 25.58
C ALA A 102 -2.96 -12.75 27.07
N GLY A 103 -4.04 -12.52 27.82
CA GLY A 103 -4.12 -12.88 29.25
C GLY A 103 -4.03 -14.39 29.50
N GLU A 104 -4.44 -15.21 28.53
CA GLU A 104 -4.37 -16.67 28.59
C GLU A 104 -3.08 -17.23 27.95
N LEU A 105 -2.14 -16.37 27.54
CA LEU A 105 -0.86 -16.75 26.94
C LEU A 105 -1.02 -17.78 25.80
N SER A 106 -1.93 -17.46 24.88
CA SER A 106 -2.28 -18.28 23.72
C SER A 106 -1.52 -17.79 22.48
N PRO A 107 -0.67 -18.63 21.86
CA PRO A 107 0.12 -18.25 20.70
C PRO A 107 -0.79 -18.07 19.48
N ALA A 108 -0.74 -16.91 18.85
CA ALA A 108 -1.55 -16.57 17.69
C ALA A 108 -0.95 -15.37 16.96
N VAL A 109 -1.25 -15.25 15.67
CA VAL A 109 -0.90 -14.06 14.88
C VAL A 109 -2.15 -13.49 14.24
N ILE A 110 -2.41 -12.20 14.46
CA ILE A 110 -3.40 -11.41 13.73
C ILE A 110 -2.63 -10.60 12.69
N HIS A 111 -2.89 -10.83 11.40
CA HIS A 111 -2.28 -10.01 10.35
C HIS A 111 -3.18 -8.82 10.01
N VAL A 112 -2.61 -7.62 10.10
CA VAL A 112 -3.36 -6.36 9.95
C VAL A 112 -2.80 -5.54 8.80
N ALA A 113 -3.64 -5.29 7.79
CA ALA A 113 -3.36 -4.28 6.79
C ALA A 113 -3.78 -2.91 7.36
N ALA A 114 -2.89 -2.28 8.13
CA ALA A 114 -3.14 -1.14 9.01
C ALA A 114 -3.83 0.01 8.27
N ARG A 115 -4.94 0.49 8.81
CA ARG A 115 -5.88 1.40 8.14
C ARG A 115 -6.42 2.45 9.12
N SER A 116 -6.65 3.65 8.60
CA SER A 116 -7.31 4.75 9.32
C SER A 116 -8.59 4.33 10.02
N LEU A 117 -8.82 4.88 11.22
CA LEU A 117 -10.11 4.81 11.88
C LEU A 117 -11.05 5.90 11.36
N ALA A 118 -12.34 5.58 11.29
CA ALA A 118 -13.38 6.54 10.97
C ALA A 118 -13.54 7.55 12.12
N ALA A 119 -13.16 8.80 11.87
CA ALA A 119 -13.28 9.93 12.80
C ALA A 119 -14.23 10.99 12.22
N GLN A 120 -13.71 12.09 11.68
CA GLN A 120 -14.51 13.09 10.94
C GLN A 120 -15.02 12.55 9.59
N ALA A 121 -14.38 11.51 9.07
CA ALA A 121 -14.79 10.80 7.87
C ALA A 121 -14.29 9.35 7.93
N LEU A 122 -14.94 8.47 7.17
CA LEU A 122 -14.41 7.13 6.87
C LEU A 122 -13.22 7.27 5.91
N SER A 123 -12.14 6.54 6.18
CA SER A 123 -11.12 6.26 5.17
C SER A 123 -10.85 4.77 5.08
N ILE A 124 -10.65 4.28 3.85
CA ILE A 124 -10.19 2.92 3.59
C ILE A 124 -8.67 2.80 3.59
N PHE A 125 -7.97 3.93 3.59
CA PHE A 125 -6.54 4.01 3.32
C PHE A 125 -5.68 3.80 4.57
N GLY A 126 -4.39 3.55 4.35
CA GLY A 126 -3.46 3.07 5.35
C GLY A 126 -2.89 4.14 6.27
N ASP A 127 -3.00 3.92 7.57
CA ASP A 127 -2.19 4.53 8.63
C ASP A 127 -2.24 3.61 9.86
N HIS A 128 -1.57 3.97 10.95
CA HIS A 128 -1.40 3.10 12.14
C HIS A 128 -2.45 3.33 13.23
N SER A 129 -3.51 4.11 12.98
CA SER A 129 -4.47 4.48 14.03
C SER A 129 -5.16 3.28 14.65
N ASP A 130 -5.43 2.24 13.87
CA ASP A 130 -6.05 1.00 14.32
C ASP A 130 -5.13 0.15 15.20
N VAL A 131 -3.92 -0.14 14.74
CA VAL A 131 -2.94 -0.92 15.50
C VAL A 131 -2.55 -0.20 16.79
N MET A 132 -2.41 1.14 16.75
CA MET A 132 -2.12 1.94 17.94
C MET A 132 -3.24 1.93 18.98
N ALA A 133 -4.50 1.70 18.56
CA ALA A 133 -5.63 1.53 19.48
C ALA A 133 -5.57 0.19 20.24
N THR A 134 -4.77 -0.77 19.78
CA THR A 134 -4.62 -2.09 20.41
C THR A 134 -3.37 -2.26 21.27
N ARG A 135 -2.49 -1.24 21.36
CA ARG A 135 -1.19 -1.33 22.04
C ARG A 135 -1.26 -1.68 23.54
N GLY A 136 -2.43 -1.51 24.17
CA GLY A 136 -2.69 -1.85 25.57
C GLY A 136 -3.25 -3.25 25.82
N THR A 137 -3.48 -4.06 24.77
CA THR A 137 -4.14 -5.38 24.87
C THR A 137 -3.23 -6.48 25.42
N GLY A 138 -1.91 -6.28 25.38
CA GLY A 138 -0.90 -7.31 25.67
C GLY A 138 -0.43 -8.08 24.45
N PHE A 139 -0.92 -7.78 23.24
CA PHE A 139 -0.33 -8.35 22.04
C PHE A 139 1.07 -7.75 21.79
N ALA A 140 1.99 -8.58 21.34
CA ALA A 140 3.20 -8.10 20.70
C ALA A 140 2.86 -7.45 19.36
N MET A 141 3.62 -6.47 18.92
CA MET A 141 3.33 -5.72 17.69
C MET A 141 4.59 -5.68 16.82
N LEU A 142 4.52 -6.30 15.65
CA LEU A 142 5.62 -6.45 14.71
C LEU A 142 5.27 -5.80 13.36
N ALA A 143 6.07 -4.82 12.93
CA ALA A 143 5.81 -3.96 11.78
C ALA A 143 6.67 -4.35 10.57
N SER A 144 6.04 -4.44 9.39
CA SER A 144 6.68 -4.68 8.09
C SER A 144 6.58 -3.45 7.19
N GLY A 145 7.69 -3.05 6.58
CA GLY A 145 7.79 -1.87 5.70
C GLY A 145 7.68 -2.18 4.20
N SER A 146 7.97 -3.41 3.78
CA SER A 146 7.94 -3.83 2.36
C SER A 146 7.22 -5.17 2.17
N VAL A 147 6.87 -5.51 0.93
CA VAL A 147 6.23 -6.81 0.61
C VAL A 147 7.12 -8.00 1.01
N GLN A 148 8.44 -7.86 0.84
CA GLN A 148 9.40 -8.89 1.28
C GLN A 148 9.38 -9.03 2.81
N GLU A 149 9.42 -7.90 3.54
CA GLU A 149 9.32 -7.91 5.01
C GLU A 149 8.00 -8.50 5.50
N VAL A 150 6.89 -8.27 4.78
CA VAL A 150 5.60 -8.88 5.12
C VAL A 150 5.68 -10.40 5.12
N MET A 151 6.34 -11.01 4.14
CA MET A 151 6.53 -12.46 4.11
C MET A 151 7.39 -12.93 5.27
N ASP A 152 8.52 -12.26 5.46
CA ASP A 152 9.56 -12.69 6.40
C ASP A 152 9.11 -12.52 7.86
N LEU A 153 8.57 -11.35 8.20
CA LEU A 153 8.10 -11.01 9.54
C LEU A 153 6.78 -11.70 9.89
N SER A 154 5.97 -12.13 8.90
CA SER A 154 4.84 -13.04 9.17
C SER A 154 5.32 -14.38 9.73
N LEU A 155 6.39 -14.96 9.16
CA LEU A 155 6.94 -16.23 9.64
C LEU A 155 7.65 -16.07 10.98
N ILE A 156 8.41 -14.98 11.15
CA ILE A 156 9.06 -14.66 12.42
C ILE A 156 8.02 -14.46 13.53
N ALA A 157 6.91 -13.76 13.27
CA ALA A 157 5.83 -13.60 14.24
C ALA A 157 5.22 -14.96 14.64
N GLN A 158 4.97 -15.84 13.67
CA GLN A 158 4.42 -17.17 13.92
C GLN A 158 5.37 -18.05 14.75
N ALA A 159 6.67 -18.03 14.45
CA ALA A 159 7.65 -18.79 15.21
C ALA A 159 7.83 -18.20 16.63
N ALA A 160 7.96 -16.88 16.75
CA ALA A 160 8.15 -16.21 18.03
C ALA A 160 6.93 -16.31 18.96
N THR A 161 5.70 -16.29 18.42
CA THR A 161 4.50 -16.46 19.24
C THR A 161 4.44 -17.85 19.88
N LEU A 162 4.86 -18.90 19.15
CA LEU A 162 4.90 -20.27 19.68
C LEU A 162 5.96 -20.43 20.79
N GLU A 163 7.13 -19.82 20.63
CA GLU A 163 8.20 -19.85 21.63
C GLU A 163 7.85 -19.03 22.87
N GLY A 164 7.35 -17.81 22.69
CA GLY A 164 7.07 -16.86 23.77
C GLY A 164 5.68 -16.95 24.39
N ARG A 165 4.74 -17.66 23.75
CA ARG A 165 3.30 -17.75 24.10
C ARG A 165 2.54 -16.41 24.11
N ILE A 166 3.19 -15.32 23.71
CA ILE A 166 2.55 -14.01 23.56
C ILE A 166 1.98 -13.93 22.14
N PRO A 167 0.70 -13.59 21.96
CA PRO A 167 0.12 -13.42 20.64
C PRO A 167 0.63 -12.13 19.96
N PHE A 168 0.67 -12.12 18.63
CA PHE A 168 1.23 -11.03 17.82
C PHE A 168 0.15 -10.36 16.96
N VAL A 169 0.23 -9.04 16.87
CA VAL A 169 -0.26 -8.25 15.75
C VAL A 169 0.91 -8.07 14.80
N HIS A 170 0.89 -8.77 13.67
CA HIS A 170 1.81 -8.50 12.56
C HIS A 170 1.14 -7.52 11.60
N PHE A 171 1.68 -6.32 11.45
CA PHE A 171 1.03 -5.28 10.67
C PHE A 171 1.92 -4.66 9.60
N PHE A 172 1.26 -4.20 8.54
CA PHE A 172 1.86 -3.53 7.40
C PHE A 172 0.88 -2.53 6.81
N ASP A 173 1.39 -1.54 6.08
CA ASP A 173 0.59 -0.37 5.74
C ASP A 173 -0.49 -0.71 4.69
N GLY A 174 -1.76 -0.42 5.04
CA GLY A 174 -2.91 -0.60 4.18
C GLY A 174 -2.76 0.17 2.88
N PHE A 175 -3.13 -0.46 1.77
CA PHE A 175 -2.79 -0.10 0.38
C PHE A 175 -1.28 -0.01 0.10
N ARG A 176 -0.53 0.84 0.80
CA ARG A 176 0.86 1.18 0.48
C ARG A 176 1.81 0.00 0.45
N THR A 177 1.59 -1.01 1.30
CA THR A 177 2.30 -2.29 1.29
C THR A 177 1.37 -3.44 0.93
N SER A 178 0.15 -3.47 1.49
CA SER A 178 -0.81 -4.58 1.27
C SER A 178 -1.21 -4.78 -0.20
N HIS A 179 -1.22 -3.72 -1.03
CA HIS A 179 -1.63 -3.74 -2.44
C HIS A 179 -0.50 -3.35 -3.41
N GLU A 180 0.69 -3.06 -2.89
CA GLU A 180 1.87 -2.88 -3.73
C GLU A 180 2.31 -4.25 -4.24
N LEU A 181 2.37 -4.41 -5.57
CA LEU A 181 2.99 -5.57 -6.18
C LEU A 181 4.51 -5.38 -6.17
N ALA A 182 5.24 -6.38 -5.72
CA ALA A 182 6.70 -6.40 -5.76
C ALA A 182 7.23 -7.78 -6.13
N LYS A 183 8.38 -7.82 -6.81
CA LYS A 183 9.16 -9.06 -6.98
C LYS A 183 9.87 -9.38 -5.67
N VAL A 184 9.53 -10.51 -5.06
CA VAL A 184 10.03 -10.96 -3.74
C VAL A 184 10.57 -12.39 -3.82
N ALA A 185 11.50 -12.69 -2.92
CA ALA A 185 12.00 -14.05 -2.69
C ALA A 185 11.00 -14.80 -1.82
N GLN A 186 10.26 -15.74 -2.43
CA GLN A 186 9.29 -16.56 -1.72
C GLN A 186 9.98 -17.57 -0.81
N LEU A 187 9.49 -17.71 0.42
CA LEU A 187 9.93 -18.74 1.34
C LEU A 187 9.44 -20.11 0.88
N ASP A 188 10.35 -21.08 0.78
CA ASP A 188 10.00 -22.47 0.51
C ASP A 188 9.47 -23.18 1.76
N GLU A 189 8.81 -24.32 1.54
CA GLU A 189 8.18 -25.07 2.63
C GLU A 189 9.21 -25.64 3.62
N GLU A 190 10.42 -25.95 3.16
CA GLU A 190 11.52 -26.43 4.01
C GLU A 190 11.95 -25.35 5.01
N THR A 191 12.10 -24.11 4.55
CA THR A 191 12.41 -22.96 5.41
C THR A 191 11.29 -22.68 6.40
N ILE A 192 10.03 -22.71 5.94
CA ILE A 192 8.87 -22.50 6.82
C ILE A 192 8.83 -23.58 7.90
N ARG A 193 8.93 -24.86 7.52
CA ARG A 193 8.97 -25.98 8.48
C ARG A 193 10.16 -25.85 9.43
N SER A 194 11.33 -25.46 8.92
CA SER A 194 12.55 -25.28 9.71
C SER A 194 12.52 -24.07 10.62
N MET A 195 11.48 -23.22 10.58
CA MET A 195 11.26 -22.13 11.54
C MET A 195 10.30 -22.53 12.66
N ILE A 196 9.37 -23.47 12.41
CA ILE A 196 8.35 -23.86 13.37
C ILE A 196 8.86 -25.00 14.27
N ASN A 197 8.76 -24.80 15.59
CA ASN A 197 9.18 -25.80 16.57
C ASN A 197 8.02 -26.73 16.94
N ASP A 198 8.07 -27.98 16.48
CA ASP A 198 7.02 -28.99 16.72
C ASP A 198 6.81 -29.30 18.23
N GLU A 199 7.84 -29.16 19.07
CA GLU A 199 7.69 -29.33 20.52
C GLU A 199 6.81 -28.21 21.12
N ARG A 200 6.94 -26.97 20.61
CA ARG A 200 6.08 -25.85 21.04
C ARG A 200 4.65 -26.01 20.55
N VAL A 201 4.46 -26.54 19.35
CA VAL A 201 3.13 -26.90 18.82
C VAL A 201 2.50 -27.98 19.70
N ALA A 202 3.24 -29.05 20.03
CA ALA A 202 2.77 -30.09 20.94
C ALA A 202 2.43 -29.53 22.33
N ALA A 203 3.27 -28.64 22.87
CA ALA A 203 3.01 -27.99 24.15
C ALA A 203 1.76 -27.10 24.12
N HIS A 204 1.47 -26.41 23.01
CA HIS A 204 0.22 -25.68 22.83
C HIS A 204 -0.99 -26.62 22.87
N ARG A 205 -0.94 -27.74 22.14
CA ARG A 205 -1.99 -28.77 22.13
C ARG A 205 -2.22 -29.41 23.50
N GLN A 206 -1.16 -29.66 24.27
CA GLN A 206 -1.26 -30.20 25.64
C GLN A 206 -1.97 -29.25 26.61
N ARG A 207 -2.07 -27.96 26.28
CA ARG A 207 -2.84 -26.97 27.04
C ARG A 207 -4.25 -26.78 26.49
N ALA A 208 -4.73 -27.60 25.56
CA ALA A 208 -6.11 -27.50 25.07
C ALA A 208 -7.14 -27.81 26.16
N LEU A 209 -8.35 -27.28 26.01
CA LEU A 209 -9.53 -27.73 26.74
C LEU A 209 -9.96 -29.09 26.17
N THR A 210 -9.83 -30.14 26.97
CA THR A 210 -10.27 -31.50 26.63
C THR A 210 -10.97 -32.13 27.84
N PRO A 211 -12.04 -32.92 27.64
CA PRO A 211 -12.67 -33.67 28.72
C PRO A 211 -11.75 -34.72 29.36
N ASP A 212 -10.71 -35.17 28.67
CA ASP A 212 -9.75 -36.17 29.19
C ASP A 212 -8.81 -35.58 30.25
N HIS A 213 -8.52 -34.28 30.15
CA HIS A 213 -7.65 -33.52 31.06
C HIS A 213 -8.25 -32.11 31.31
N PRO A 214 -9.40 -32.02 32.01
CA PRO A 214 -10.17 -30.79 32.07
C PRO A 214 -9.48 -29.73 32.93
N VAL A 215 -9.56 -28.47 32.47
CA VAL A 215 -9.16 -27.28 33.22
C VAL A 215 -10.23 -26.19 33.10
N ILE A 216 -10.28 -25.28 34.06
CA ILE A 216 -11.13 -24.09 34.00
C ILE A 216 -10.29 -22.87 33.62
N ARG A 217 -10.83 -22.00 32.75
CA ARG A 217 -10.22 -20.74 32.32
C ARG A 217 -11.25 -19.62 32.34
N GLY A 218 -10.77 -18.38 32.44
CA GLY A 218 -11.66 -17.21 32.48
C GLY A 218 -12.53 -17.13 33.73
N THR A 219 -12.00 -17.55 34.89
CA THR A 219 -12.67 -17.40 36.18
C THR A 219 -12.95 -15.94 36.52
N SER A 220 -13.96 -15.68 37.35
CA SER A 220 -14.13 -14.38 38.01
C SER A 220 -13.22 -14.29 39.23
N GLN A 221 -12.41 -13.24 39.34
CA GLN A 221 -11.47 -13.01 40.44
C GLN A 221 -11.81 -11.73 41.19
N ASN A 222 -11.71 -11.76 42.51
CA ASN A 222 -11.89 -10.61 43.38
C ASN A 222 -10.58 -9.78 43.48
N PRO A 223 -10.64 -8.57 44.08
CA PRO A 223 -9.45 -7.72 44.26
C PRO A 223 -8.33 -8.34 45.11
N ASP A 224 -8.63 -9.38 45.89
CA ASP A 224 -7.69 -10.10 46.74
C ASP A 224 -6.62 -10.87 45.95
N VAL A 225 -6.90 -11.29 44.71
CA VAL A 225 -5.97 -12.07 43.88
C VAL A 225 -5.81 -11.56 42.45
N TYR A 226 -6.72 -10.73 41.93
CA TYR A 226 -6.68 -10.31 40.52
C TYR A 226 -5.38 -9.59 40.16
N PHE A 227 -4.89 -8.70 41.03
CA PHE A 227 -3.66 -7.95 40.74
C PHE A 227 -2.44 -8.90 40.69
N GLN A 228 -2.30 -9.78 41.68
CA GLN A 228 -1.23 -10.78 41.71
C GLN A 228 -1.29 -11.69 40.48
N ALA A 229 -2.48 -12.15 40.10
CA ALA A 229 -2.69 -12.97 38.91
C ALA A 229 -2.28 -12.22 37.63
N ARG A 230 -2.59 -10.91 37.52
CA ARG A 230 -2.28 -10.10 36.34
C ARG A 230 -0.77 -9.94 36.12
N GLU A 231 0.02 -9.89 37.20
CA GLU A 231 1.49 -9.77 37.16
C GLU A 231 2.21 -11.09 36.86
N THR A 232 1.53 -12.25 36.93
CA THR A 232 2.15 -13.56 36.69
C THR A 232 2.72 -13.72 35.28
N VAL A 233 2.25 -12.92 34.32
CA VAL A 233 2.67 -13.01 32.92
C VAL A 233 3.98 -12.25 32.64
N ASN A 234 4.45 -11.40 33.55
CA ASN A 234 5.61 -10.53 33.33
C ASN A 234 6.87 -11.26 32.83
N PRO A 235 7.24 -12.46 33.34
CA PRO A 235 8.39 -13.19 32.81
C PRO A 235 8.29 -13.51 31.31
N PHE A 236 7.08 -13.74 30.77
CA PHE A 236 6.88 -14.00 29.35
C PHE A 236 7.14 -12.75 28.51
N TYR A 237 6.63 -11.59 28.95
CA TYR A 237 6.84 -10.31 28.25
C TYR A 237 8.29 -9.84 28.33
N ASN A 238 8.95 -10.03 29.47
CA ASN A 238 10.36 -9.69 29.66
C ASN A 238 11.28 -10.53 28.77
N ALA A 239 10.95 -11.81 28.55
CA ALA A 239 11.72 -12.70 27.69
C ALA A 239 11.47 -12.46 26.19
N LEU A 240 10.30 -11.91 25.82
CA LEU A 240 9.87 -11.87 24.42
C LEU A 240 10.83 -11.12 23.47
N PRO A 241 11.42 -9.95 23.81
CA PRO A 241 12.37 -9.29 22.93
C PRO A 241 13.54 -10.20 22.50
N GLY A 242 14.15 -10.91 23.46
CA GLY A 242 15.24 -11.86 23.15
C GLY A 242 14.76 -13.07 22.35
N ILE A 243 13.52 -13.54 22.57
CA ILE A 243 12.92 -14.60 21.75
C ILE A 243 12.77 -14.15 20.30
N VAL A 244 12.27 -12.92 20.08
CA VAL A 244 12.11 -12.37 18.72
C VAL A 244 13.46 -12.16 18.05
N GLU A 245 14.45 -11.62 18.76
CA GLU A 245 15.82 -11.46 18.24
C GLU A 245 16.44 -12.79 17.82
N ASN A 246 16.38 -13.82 18.68
CA ASN A 246 16.85 -15.16 18.35
C ASN A 246 16.11 -15.76 17.15
N THR A 247 14.80 -15.48 17.03
CA THR A 247 13.99 -15.94 15.89
C THR A 247 14.41 -15.22 14.60
N MET A 248 14.69 -13.92 14.65
CA MET A 248 15.24 -13.16 13.52
C MET A 248 16.63 -13.67 13.12
N GLN A 249 17.48 -14.04 14.08
CA GLN A 249 18.78 -14.63 13.80
C GLN A 249 18.66 -15.99 13.10
N ARG A 250 17.82 -16.90 13.61
CA ARG A 250 17.56 -18.19 12.96
C ARG A 250 17.02 -18.01 11.55
N PHE A 251 16.13 -17.04 11.36
CA PHE A 251 15.63 -16.69 10.04
C PHE A 251 16.75 -16.25 9.09
N ALA A 252 17.68 -15.42 9.58
CA ALA A 252 18.83 -14.98 8.83
C ALA A 252 19.79 -16.13 8.47
N GLU A 253 20.00 -17.10 9.36
CA GLU A 253 20.82 -18.29 9.09
C GLU A 253 20.23 -19.14 7.95
N LEU A 254 18.90 -19.22 7.85
CA LEU A 254 18.21 -19.98 6.79
C LEU A 254 18.13 -19.22 5.47
N THR A 255 17.99 -17.89 5.50
CA THR A 255 17.60 -17.10 4.33
C THR A 255 18.62 -16.06 3.87
N GLY A 256 19.60 -15.73 4.71
CA GLY A 256 20.55 -14.64 4.53
C GLY A 256 19.98 -13.23 4.77
N ARG A 257 18.69 -13.09 5.14
CA ARG A 257 18.06 -11.80 5.39
C ARG A 257 18.03 -11.49 6.89
N HIS A 258 18.67 -10.40 7.27
CA HIS A 258 18.89 -10.02 8.66
C HIS A 258 17.89 -8.95 9.11
N TYR A 259 17.35 -9.12 10.31
CA TYR A 259 16.47 -8.18 10.98
C TYR A 259 16.91 -7.99 12.42
N LYS A 260 16.63 -6.82 12.97
CA LYS A 260 16.72 -6.53 14.41
C LYS A 260 15.40 -5.95 14.90
N LEU A 261 15.23 -5.88 16.22
CA LEU A 261 14.06 -5.24 16.81
C LEU A 261 13.97 -3.75 16.42
N PHE A 262 15.13 -3.11 16.39
CA PHE A 262 15.38 -1.75 15.90
C PHE A 262 16.54 -1.80 14.91
N ASP A 263 16.25 -1.67 13.62
CA ASP A 263 17.26 -1.72 12.56
C ASP A 263 17.81 -0.31 12.29
N TYR A 264 19.11 -0.12 12.52
CA TYR A 264 19.80 1.11 12.16
C TYR A 264 20.32 1.06 10.72
N TYR A 265 20.10 2.14 9.98
CA TYR A 265 20.68 2.38 8.66
C TYR A 265 21.18 3.82 8.56
N GLY A 266 22.43 4.05 8.16
CA GLY A 266 22.96 5.40 8.04
C GLY A 266 24.47 5.51 8.28
N HIS A 267 24.93 6.75 8.41
CA HIS A 267 26.32 7.05 8.72
C HIS A 267 26.68 6.50 10.12
N PRO A 268 27.82 5.84 10.35
CA PRO A 268 28.17 5.31 11.67
C PRO A 268 28.24 6.39 12.76
N ASP A 269 28.68 7.60 12.39
CA ASP A 269 28.67 8.80 13.25
C ASP A 269 27.48 9.75 12.97
N ALA A 270 26.28 9.22 12.71
CA ALA A 270 25.12 10.08 12.47
C ALA A 270 24.80 10.97 13.67
N GLU A 271 24.52 12.24 13.40
CA GLU A 271 24.12 13.21 14.43
C GLU A 271 22.60 13.39 14.47
N GLN A 272 21.92 13.11 13.35
CA GLN A 272 20.50 13.31 13.16
C GLN A 272 19.85 12.03 12.66
N ILE A 273 18.79 11.58 13.33
CA ILE A 273 18.15 10.30 13.05
C ILE A 273 16.65 10.50 12.85
N ILE A 274 16.09 9.88 11.82
CA ILE A 274 14.64 9.67 11.71
C ILE A 274 14.32 8.28 12.27
N LEU A 275 13.29 8.17 13.10
CA LEU A 275 12.83 6.91 13.69
C LEU A 275 11.35 6.72 13.39
N LEU A 276 10.98 5.61 12.75
CA LEU A 276 9.61 5.33 12.33
C LEU A 276 9.34 3.83 12.12
N MET A 277 8.07 3.51 11.89
CA MET A 277 7.54 2.17 11.58
C MET A 277 6.91 2.13 10.19
N GLY A 278 6.80 0.92 9.62
CA GLY A 278 6.04 0.67 8.39
C GLY A 278 6.74 1.18 7.11
N SER A 279 5.95 1.40 6.06
CA SER A 279 6.46 1.60 4.69
C SER A 279 7.23 2.91 4.51
N GLY A 280 6.99 3.90 5.37
CA GLY A 280 7.74 5.16 5.36
C GLY A 280 9.24 4.94 5.57
N ALA A 281 9.62 3.86 6.28
CA ALA A 281 11.03 3.52 6.50
C ALA A 281 11.78 3.17 5.21
N GLU A 282 11.11 2.57 4.21
CA GLU A 282 11.72 2.26 2.91
C GLU A 282 12.03 3.53 2.12
N ALA A 283 11.09 4.50 2.11
CA ALA A 283 11.32 5.80 1.48
C ALA A 283 12.43 6.60 2.19
N VAL A 284 12.51 6.53 3.52
CA VAL A 284 13.58 7.20 4.29
C VAL A 284 14.93 6.56 3.99
N GLU A 285 15.03 5.24 3.92
CA GLU A 285 16.29 4.55 3.58
C GLU A 285 16.82 5.03 2.22
N GLU A 286 15.97 5.05 1.20
CA GLU A 286 16.34 5.53 -0.14
C GLU A 286 16.77 7.01 -0.16
N THR A 287 16.12 7.87 0.63
CA THR A 287 16.54 9.26 0.76
C THR A 287 17.84 9.41 1.56
N VAL A 288 18.04 8.58 2.60
CA VAL A 288 19.28 8.52 3.37
C VAL A 288 20.44 8.14 2.46
N ASP A 289 20.30 7.13 1.59
CA ASP A 289 21.33 6.76 0.61
C ASP A 289 21.80 7.94 -0.24
N THR A 290 20.84 8.70 -0.78
CA THR A 290 21.17 9.89 -1.58
C THR A 290 21.89 10.96 -0.75
N LEU A 291 21.48 11.17 0.50
CA LEU A 291 22.05 12.19 1.38
C LEU A 291 23.42 11.77 1.95
N LEU A 292 23.65 10.48 2.19
CA LEU A 292 24.95 9.92 2.57
C LEU A 292 25.97 10.13 1.45
N ALA A 293 25.58 9.89 0.19
CA ALA A 293 26.41 10.17 -0.97
C ALA A 293 26.78 11.67 -1.11
N GLN A 294 26.03 12.55 -0.47
CA GLN A 294 26.30 14.00 -0.38
C GLN A 294 27.13 14.38 0.87
N GLY A 295 27.55 13.41 1.68
CA GLY A 295 28.40 13.62 2.85
C GLY A 295 27.65 13.96 4.15
N ASN A 296 26.32 13.82 4.19
CA ASN A 296 25.54 14.12 5.39
C ASN A 296 25.71 13.02 6.46
N LYS A 297 25.84 13.43 7.73
CA LYS A 297 25.92 12.52 8.89
C LYS A 297 24.54 12.24 9.48
N ILE A 298 23.75 11.46 8.75
CA ILE A 298 22.37 11.16 9.12
C ILE A 298 22.11 9.66 9.18
N GLY A 299 21.01 9.28 9.82
CA GLY A 299 20.58 7.90 9.88
C GLY A 299 19.08 7.73 10.06
N LEU A 300 18.69 6.46 10.08
CA LEU A 300 17.34 5.95 10.16
C LEU A 300 17.32 4.81 11.18
N ILE A 301 16.31 4.79 12.04
CA ILE A 301 15.93 3.62 12.83
C ILE A 301 14.59 3.11 12.33
N LYS A 302 14.58 1.88 11.84
CA LYS A 302 13.36 1.16 11.49
C LYS A 302 12.91 0.34 12.68
N VAL A 303 11.77 0.68 13.26
CA VAL A 303 11.22 -0.05 14.39
C VAL A 303 10.45 -1.26 13.87
N ARG A 304 10.92 -2.47 14.19
CA ARG A 304 10.28 -3.74 13.79
C ARG A 304 9.37 -4.21 14.90
N LEU A 305 9.93 -4.47 16.08
CA LEU A 305 9.17 -4.86 17.26
C LEU A 305 8.78 -3.61 18.06
N TYR A 306 7.55 -3.14 17.87
CA TYR A 306 7.00 -2.01 18.60
C TYR A 306 6.55 -2.38 20.02
N ARG A 307 6.03 -3.61 20.19
CA ARG A 307 5.65 -4.14 21.50
C ARG A 307 6.10 -5.60 21.66
N PRO A 308 6.67 -5.98 22.81
CA PRO A 308 7.16 -5.13 23.90
C PRO A 308 8.26 -4.17 23.43
N PHE A 309 8.23 -2.93 23.91
CA PHE A 309 9.18 -1.91 23.50
C PHE A 309 10.49 -2.10 24.28
N SER A 310 11.54 -2.58 23.61
CA SER A 310 12.81 -2.85 24.29
C SER A 310 13.72 -1.64 24.30
N LYS A 311 13.75 -0.92 25.44
CA LYS A 311 14.66 0.22 25.67
C LYS A 311 16.10 -0.12 25.31
N GLN A 312 16.63 -1.24 25.81
CA GLN A 312 18.03 -1.62 25.60
C GLN A 312 18.38 -1.74 24.10
N HIS A 313 17.55 -2.45 23.32
CA HIS A 313 17.80 -2.63 21.89
C HIS A 313 17.68 -1.32 21.10
N LEU A 314 16.80 -0.39 21.52
CA LEU A 314 16.75 0.95 20.93
C LEU A 314 18.06 1.72 21.20
N ILE A 315 18.50 1.76 22.46
CA ILE A 315 19.73 2.46 22.84
C ILE A 315 20.91 1.87 22.09
N ASP A 316 21.00 0.54 21.97
CA ASP A 316 22.08 -0.15 21.27
C ASP A 316 22.10 0.17 19.77
N ALA A 317 20.94 0.29 19.13
CA ALA A 317 20.83 0.65 17.72
C ALA A 317 21.23 2.10 17.42
N LEU A 318 21.10 3.02 18.36
CA LEU A 318 21.47 4.43 18.17
C LEU A 318 23.01 4.64 18.21
N PRO A 319 23.61 5.31 17.21
CA PRO A 319 24.99 5.80 17.29
C PRO A 319 25.27 6.68 18.52
N ALA A 320 26.45 6.57 19.11
CA ALA A 320 26.87 7.41 20.24
C ALA A 320 26.93 8.92 19.90
N SER A 321 27.11 9.24 18.62
CA SER A 321 27.12 10.61 18.08
C SER A 321 25.74 11.24 17.94
N THR A 322 24.66 10.51 18.21
CA THR A 322 23.28 11.00 18.03
C THR A 322 23.04 12.23 18.89
N LYS A 323 22.62 13.33 18.27
CA LYS A 323 22.27 14.59 18.94
C LYS A 323 20.77 14.89 18.85
N GLN A 324 20.14 14.49 17.75
CA GLN A 324 18.74 14.84 17.46
C GLN A 324 18.01 13.68 16.80
N ILE A 325 16.77 13.44 17.21
CA ILE A 325 15.91 12.38 16.68
C ILE A 325 14.56 12.98 16.28
N ALA A 326 14.13 12.76 15.04
CA ALA A 326 12.75 12.96 14.63
C ALA A 326 12.01 11.62 14.73
N VAL A 327 10.99 11.53 15.57
CA VAL A 327 10.12 10.37 15.66
C VAL A 327 8.86 10.63 14.84
N LEU A 328 8.62 9.79 13.83
CA LEU A 328 7.49 9.95 12.92
C LEU A 328 6.41 8.91 13.20
N ASP A 329 5.26 9.39 13.66
CA ASP A 329 4.08 8.60 13.91
C ASP A 329 3.10 8.69 12.73
N ARG A 330 2.61 7.53 12.29
CA ARG A 330 1.60 7.43 11.24
C ARG A 330 0.19 7.34 11.84
N CYS A 331 -0.11 8.15 12.86
CA CYS A 331 -1.42 8.23 13.48
C CYS A 331 -1.63 9.62 14.11
N LYS A 332 -2.80 9.85 14.69
CA LYS A 332 -3.07 11.05 15.48
C LYS A 332 -3.88 10.68 16.72
N GLU A 333 -3.40 11.08 17.90
CA GLU A 333 -4.15 11.02 19.16
C GLU A 333 -4.57 12.45 19.56
N PRO A 334 -5.78 12.91 19.22
CA PRO A 334 -6.21 14.28 19.55
C PRO A 334 -6.17 14.54 21.06
N GLY A 335 -5.50 15.61 21.48
CA GLY A 335 -5.40 16.01 22.89
C GLY A 335 -4.29 15.32 23.68
N ALA A 336 -3.59 14.33 23.10
CA ALA A 336 -2.42 13.74 23.74
C ALA A 336 -1.21 14.69 23.67
N GLU A 337 -0.29 14.55 24.63
CA GLU A 337 0.98 15.29 24.71
C GLU A 337 1.92 14.94 23.54
N GLY A 338 1.67 13.83 22.86
CA GLY A 338 2.36 13.37 21.66
C GLY A 338 1.84 12.01 21.23
N GLU A 339 2.22 11.59 20.03
CA GLU A 339 1.83 10.31 19.46
C GLU A 339 2.56 9.11 20.13
N PRO A 340 2.07 7.87 19.97
CA PRO A 340 2.53 6.72 20.72
C PRO A 340 4.03 6.42 20.60
N LEU A 341 4.58 6.36 19.38
CA LEU A 341 5.99 6.03 19.19
C LEU A 341 6.90 7.14 19.73
N TYR A 342 6.53 8.41 19.49
CA TYR A 342 7.21 9.55 20.09
C TYR A 342 7.29 9.44 21.62
N LYS A 343 6.17 9.13 22.28
CA LYS A 343 6.14 8.96 23.75
C LYS A 343 7.02 7.80 24.21
N ASP A 344 7.00 6.66 23.54
CA ASP A 344 7.82 5.50 23.92
C ASP A 344 9.33 5.79 23.78
N VAL A 345 9.74 6.48 22.72
CA VAL A 345 11.14 6.88 22.51
C VAL A 345 11.57 7.91 23.55
N MET A 346 10.73 8.90 23.84
CA MET A 346 10.96 9.89 24.91
C MET A 346 11.17 9.19 26.27
N THR A 347 10.28 8.27 26.64
CA THR A 347 10.35 7.52 27.89
C THR A 347 11.60 6.64 27.94
N ALA A 348 11.91 5.89 26.89
CA ALA A 348 13.08 5.01 26.85
C ALA A 348 14.40 5.77 27.03
N LEU A 349 14.55 6.93 26.38
CA LEU A 349 15.75 7.78 26.52
C LEU A 349 15.82 8.47 27.89
N ALA A 350 14.69 8.92 28.43
CA ALA A 350 14.61 9.52 29.76
C ALA A 350 14.94 8.53 30.88
N GLU A 351 14.43 7.29 30.79
CA GLU A 351 14.78 6.22 31.73
C GLU A 351 16.25 5.84 31.62
N TYR A 352 16.77 5.65 30.41
CA TYR A 352 18.19 5.33 30.20
C TYR A 352 19.11 6.37 30.85
N HIS A 353 18.78 7.66 30.71
CA HIS A 353 19.51 8.73 31.37
C HIS A 353 19.37 8.69 32.89
N SER A 354 18.16 8.45 33.40
CA SER A 354 17.87 8.38 34.83
C SER A 354 18.56 7.19 35.52
N GLU A 355 18.84 6.12 34.78
CA GLU A 355 19.62 4.95 35.18
C GLU A 355 21.14 5.18 35.12
N GLY A 356 21.60 6.37 34.71
CA GLY A 356 23.02 6.72 34.61
C GLY A 356 23.68 6.32 33.28
N GLY A 357 22.91 6.18 32.20
CA GLY A 357 23.44 5.85 30.88
C GLY A 357 24.33 6.94 30.28
N GLU A 358 25.55 6.56 29.85
CA GLU A 358 26.59 7.48 29.36
C GLU A 358 26.90 7.37 27.85
N LYS A 359 26.12 6.60 27.08
CA LYS A 359 26.41 6.37 25.64
C LYS A 359 26.44 7.65 24.80
N PHE A 360 25.62 8.63 25.15
CA PHE A 360 25.53 9.90 24.44
C PHE A 360 26.21 11.00 25.26
N ALA A 361 26.96 11.89 24.60
CA ALA A 361 27.61 13.03 25.26
C ALA A 361 26.61 13.96 25.99
N ALA A 362 25.38 14.04 25.46
CA ALA A 362 24.22 14.64 26.11
C ALA A 362 22.97 13.90 25.65
N LEU A 363 21.88 13.97 26.43
CA LEU A 363 20.60 13.38 26.05
C LEU A 363 20.16 13.93 24.68
N PRO A 364 19.93 13.07 23.66
CA PRO A 364 19.49 13.53 22.35
C PRO A 364 18.17 14.30 22.44
N LYS A 365 18.05 15.37 21.65
CA LYS A 365 16.79 16.13 21.53
C LYS A 365 15.82 15.36 20.63
N ILE A 366 14.58 15.18 21.06
CA ILE A 366 13.60 14.37 20.36
C ILE A 366 12.45 15.26 19.89
N PHE A 367 12.07 15.14 18.62
CA PHE A 367 11.02 15.91 17.98
C PHE A 367 9.97 14.96 17.38
N GLY A 368 8.72 15.10 17.78
CA GLY A 368 7.61 14.32 17.25
C GLY A 368 7.04 14.94 15.96
N GLY A 369 6.74 14.10 14.98
CA GLY A 369 6.10 14.49 13.73
C GLY A 369 5.03 13.49 13.31
N ARG A 370 3.96 13.98 12.69
CA ARG A 370 2.94 13.14 12.06
C ARG A 370 3.09 13.15 10.55
N TYR A 371 2.91 11.98 9.94
CA TYR A 371 2.97 11.82 8.49
C TYR A 371 1.94 10.79 8.02
N GLY A 372 1.65 10.78 6.71
CA GLY A 372 1.10 9.62 6.03
C GLY A 372 -0.28 9.13 6.49
N LEU A 373 -1.06 9.94 7.24
CA LEU A 373 -2.41 9.59 7.64
C LEU A 373 -3.28 9.31 6.41
N SER A 374 -4.07 8.23 6.45
CA SER A 374 -4.95 7.83 5.35
C SER A 374 -4.23 7.73 3.99
N SER A 375 -3.05 7.09 3.96
CA SER A 375 -2.18 6.99 2.79
C SER A 375 -1.81 8.33 2.15
N LYS A 376 -1.78 9.43 2.92
CA LYS A 376 -1.14 10.67 2.46
C LYS A 376 0.29 10.35 2.03
N GLU A 377 0.72 10.95 0.92
CA GLU A 377 2.05 10.71 0.38
C GLU A 377 3.16 11.08 1.37
N PHE A 378 4.28 10.37 1.26
CA PHE A 378 5.49 10.63 2.02
C PHE A 378 6.70 10.52 1.10
N THR A 379 7.06 11.64 0.49
CA THR A 379 8.01 11.70 -0.63
C THR A 379 9.43 12.06 -0.18
N PRO A 380 10.45 11.90 -1.04
CA PRO A 380 11.82 12.30 -0.73
C PRO A 380 11.96 13.77 -0.30
N GLY A 381 11.20 14.68 -0.92
CA GLY A 381 11.17 16.09 -0.52
C GLY A 381 10.67 16.31 0.90
N MET A 382 9.65 15.55 1.31
CA MET A 382 9.12 15.57 2.67
C MET A 382 10.15 15.05 3.69
N ILE A 383 10.85 13.96 3.36
CA ILE A 383 11.90 13.39 4.20
C ILE A 383 13.07 14.37 4.39
N ARG A 384 13.51 15.03 3.31
CA ARG A 384 14.53 16.09 3.36
C ARG A 384 14.08 17.26 4.23
N ALA A 385 12.79 17.62 4.20
CA ALA A 385 12.24 18.66 5.07
C ALA A 385 12.32 18.29 6.56
N VAL A 386 12.14 17.01 6.91
CA VAL A 386 12.31 16.52 8.29
C VAL A 386 13.77 16.65 8.74
N PHE A 387 14.75 16.21 7.95
CA PHE A 387 16.17 16.41 8.27
C PHE A 387 16.55 17.89 8.35
N LYS A 388 16.03 18.72 7.43
CA LYS A 388 16.21 20.17 7.47
C LYS A 388 15.65 20.78 8.76
N ASN A 389 14.49 20.31 9.23
CA ASN A 389 13.92 20.74 10.49
C ASN A 389 14.83 20.39 11.67
N LEU A 390 15.37 19.16 11.72
CA LEU A 390 16.36 18.78 12.75
C LEU A 390 17.59 19.70 12.72
N ALA A 391 18.08 20.06 11.54
CA ALA A 391 19.25 20.92 11.37
C ALA A 391 19.00 22.41 11.66
N ALA A 392 17.75 22.83 11.87
CA ALA A 392 17.43 24.22 12.13
C ALA A 392 17.86 24.66 13.54
N ASP A 393 18.12 25.96 13.72
CA ASP A 393 18.47 26.53 15.04
C ASP A 393 17.36 26.30 16.08
N LYS A 394 16.10 26.32 15.63
CA LYS A 394 14.90 26.07 16.42
C LYS A 394 14.01 25.07 15.69
N PRO A 395 14.31 23.75 15.79
CA PRO A 395 13.48 22.74 15.16
C PRO A 395 12.05 22.79 15.68
N LYS A 396 11.07 22.68 14.78
CA LYS A 396 9.65 22.57 15.14
C LYS A 396 9.40 21.19 15.73
N ASN A 397 8.76 21.15 16.90
CA ASN A 397 8.23 19.93 17.52
C ASN A 397 6.72 19.78 17.21
N HIS A 398 6.17 18.58 17.36
CA HIS A 398 4.77 18.23 17.08
C HIS A 398 4.30 18.63 15.68
N PHE A 399 5.20 18.54 14.71
CA PHE A 399 4.96 19.00 13.35
C PHE A 399 4.08 18.02 12.56
N THR A 400 3.61 18.48 11.40
CA THR A 400 3.02 17.64 10.36
C THR A 400 3.84 17.75 9.07
N ILE A 401 3.82 16.73 8.23
CA ILE A 401 4.45 16.77 6.91
C ILE A 401 3.54 16.14 5.86
N GLY A 402 3.48 16.76 4.67
CA GLY A 402 2.61 16.35 3.56
C GLY A 402 1.24 17.03 3.52
N ILE A 403 1.02 18.07 4.32
CA ILE A 403 -0.19 18.91 4.30
C ILE A 403 0.18 20.39 4.47
N HIS A 404 -0.75 21.28 4.12
CA HIS A 404 -0.65 22.72 4.38
C HIS A 404 -1.53 23.11 5.56
N ASP A 405 -0.94 23.14 6.77
CA ASP A 405 -1.64 23.51 8.00
C ASP A 405 -1.50 25.01 8.26
N ASP A 406 -2.45 25.77 7.73
CA ASP A 406 -2.56 27.22 7.87
C ASP A 406 -3.38 27.65 9.11
N LEU A 407 -3.87 26.70 9.91
CA LEU A 407 -4.60 26.99 11.14
C LEU A 407 -3.70 26.88 12.38
N SER A 408 -3.06 25.73 12.57
CA SER A 408 -2.21 25.47 13.73
C SER A 408 -0.73 25.65 13.42
N HIS A 409 -0.39 25.91 12.15
CA HIS A 409 0.98 26.13 11.67
C HIS A 409 1.94 24.99 12.05
N THR A 410 1.44 23.75 12.12
CA THR A 410 2.27 22.58 12.46
C THR A 410 3.04 22.04 11.27
N SER A 411 2.61 22.33 10.03
CA SER A 411 3.25 21.77 8.84
C SER A 411 4.67 22.27 8.63
N LEU A 412 5.53 21.41 8.09
CA LEU A 412 6.82 21.76 7.51
C LEU A 412 6.66 22.01 6.01
N ASP A 413 7.40 22.98 5.46
CA ASP A 413 7.49 23.18 4.02
C ASP A 413 8.47 22.18 3.39
N TRP A 414 8.14 21.69 2.19
CA TRP A 414 8.98 20.76 1.46
C TRP A 414 9.08 21.12 -0.02
N ASP A 415 10.18 20.70 -0.63
CA ASP A 415 10.39 20.81 -2.07
C ASP A 415 9.73 19.62 -2.79
N LYS A 416 8.67 19.89 -3.55
CA LYS A 416 7.93 18.88 -4.33
C LYS A 416 8.75 18.33 -5.51
N THR A 417 9.81 19.02 -5.91
CA THR A 417 10.67 18.65 -7.04
C THR A 417 11.87 17.80 -6.64
N ALA A 418 12.09 17.61 -5.34
CA ALA A 418 13.24 16.86 -4.83
C ALA A 418 13.15 15.37 -5.21
N LYS A 419 14.23 14.88 -5.83
CA LYS A 419 14.39 13.48 -6.29
C LYS A 419 15.52 12.78 -5.56
N ASN A 420 15.44 11.45 -5.49
CA ASN A 420 16.54 10.62 -5.02
C ASN A 420 17.39 10.15 -6.20
N LYS A 421 18.71 10.11 -6.02
CA LYS A 421 19.65 9.64 -7.04
C LYS A 421 19.49 8.15 -7.32
N ASP A 422 18.97 7.40 -6.34
CA ASP A 422 18.65 5.97 -6.50
C ASP A 422 17.48 5.68 -7.45
N MET A 423 16.82 6.73 -7.95
CA MET A 423 15.87 6.62 -9.04
C MET A 423 16.51 6.71 -10.42
N ASP A 424 17.80 7.09 -10.52
CA ASP A 424 18.53 7.08 -11.78
C ASP A 424 18.64 5.65 -12.32
N GLY A 425 18.19 5.42 -13.56
CA GLY A 425 18.16 4.08 -14.17
C GLY A 425 16.97 3.22 -13.75
N VAL A 426 16.05 3.72 -12.90
CA VAL A 426 14.74 3.09 -12.68
C VAL A 426 13.79 3.58 -13.77
N MET A 427 13.15 2.65 -14.48
CA MET A 427 12.09 2.99 -15.44
C MET A 427 10.78 3.20 -14.69
N GLN A 428 10.14 4.35 -14.89
CA GLN A 428 8.94 4.78 -14.20
C GLN A 428 7.82 5.06 -15.21
N CYS A 429 6.71 4.34 -15.06
CA CYS A 429 5.61 4.34 -16.01
C CYS A 429 4.29 4.69 -15.32
N LEU A 430 3.50 5.54 -15.96
CA LEU A 430 2.15 5.90 -15.56
C LEU A 430 1.13 5.42 -16.58
N PHE A 431 -0.01 4.93 -16.11
CA PHE A 431 -1.12 4.54 -16.97
C PHE A 431 -2.43 5.09 -16.43
N TYR A 432 -3.06 5.95 -17.22
CA TYR A 432 -4.36 6.54 -16.96
C TYR A 432 -5.44 5.72 -17.67
N GLY A 433 -6.20 4.99 -16.87
CA GLY A 433 -7.33 4.17 -17.30
C GLY A 433 -8.63 4.62 -16.64
N LEU A 434 -9.73 4.03 -17.10
CA LEU A 434 -11.05 4.16 -16.52
C LEU A 434 -11.41 2.90 -15.74
N GLY A 435 -12.05 3.05 -14.58
CA GLY A 435 -12.55 1.92 -13.82
C GLY A 435 -13.41 0.99 -14.69
N SER A 436 -12.99 -0.28 -14.80
CA SER A 436 -13.55 -1.35 -15.66
C SER A 436 -13.10 -1.41 -17.12
N ASP A 437 -12.10 -0.64 -17.55
CA ASP A 437 -11.53 -0.76 -18.92
C ASP A 437 -10.43 -1.82 -19.06
N GLY A 438 -10.01 -2.43 -17.94
CA GLY A 438 -9.01 -3.49 -17.88
C GLY A 438 -7.55 -3.02 -17.76
N THR A 439 -7.30 -1.71 -17.66
CA THR A 439 -5.94 -1.13 -17.54
C THR A 439 -5.17 -1.67 -16.34
N VAL A 440 -5.78 -1.62 -15.15
CA VAL A 440 -5.16 -2.13 -13.91
C VAL A 440 -4.80 -3.61 -14.04
N SER A 441 -5.71 -4.43 -14.56
CA SER A 441 -5.46 -5.87 -14.76
C SER A 441 -4.34 -6.12 -15.77
N ALA A 442 -4.27 -5.31 -16.84
CA ALA A 442 -3.18 -5.37 -17.81
C ALA A 442 -1.83 -5.05 -17.14
N ASN A 443 -1.79 -4.00 -16.33
CA ASN A 443 -0.59 -3.56 -15.64
C ASN A 443 -0.12 -4.55 -14.57
N LYS A 444 -1.04 -5.15 -13.78
CA LYS A 444 -0.72 -6.27 -12.89
C LYS A 444 -0.06 -7.42 -13.65
N ASN A 445 -0.59 -7.75 -14.82
CA ASN A 445 -0.02 -8.78 -15.69
C ASN A 445 1.36 -8.37 -16.24
N THR A 446 1.53 -7.13 -16.70
CA THR A 446 2.82 -6.57 -17.15
C THR A 446 3.90 -6.69 -16.09
N ILE A 447 3.60 -6.33 -14.84
CA ILE A 447 4.54 -6.43 -13.71
C ILE A 447 4.91 -7.90 -13.48
N LYS A 448 3.94 -8.82 -13.51
CA LYS A 448 4.21 -10.26 -13.38
C LYS A 448 5.07 -10.81 -14.52
N ILE A 449 4.79 -10.43 -15.77
CA ILE A 449 5.63 -10.84 -16.92
C ILE A 449 7.06 -10.37 -16.73
N ILE A 450 7.28 -9.08 -16.46
CA ILE A 450 8.64 -8.54 -16.33
C ILE A 450 9.32 -9.13 -15.08
N GLY A 451 8.63 -9.17 -13.94
CA GLY A 451 9.19 -9.65 -12.68
C GLY A 451 9.51 -11.14 -12.68
N GLU A 452 8.71 -11.99 -13.34
CA GLU A 452 8.91 -13.45 -13.36
C GLU A 452 9.76 -13.93 -14.54
N GLU A 453 9.71 -13.25 -15.69
CA GLU A 453 10.38 -13.72 -16.91
C GLU A 453 11.72 -13.04 -17.19
N THR A 454 12.13 -12.08 -16.34
CA THR A 454 13.40 -11.32 -16.42
C THR A 454 14.05 -11.21 -15.05
N ASP A 455 15.31 -10.76 -15.00
CA ASP A 455 16.01 -10.51 -13.73
C ASP A 455 15.63 -9.18 -13.07
N HIS A 456 14.93 -8.28 -13.77
CA HIS A 456 14.51 -6.99 -13.21
C HIS A 456 13.62 -7.16 -11.98
N TYR A 457 13.79 -6.25 -11.02
CA TYR A 457 12.81 -5.96 -10.00
C TYR A 457 11.66 -5.18 -10.63
N ALA A 458 10.44 -5.54 -10.23
CA ALA A 458 9.22 -4.90 -10.69
C ALA A 458 8.42 -4.47 -9.47
N GLN A 459 7.91 -3.23 -9.51
CA GLN A 459 7.02 -2.66 -8.51
C GLN A 459 5.75 -2.13 -9.21
N GLY A 460 4.60 -2.29 -8.57
CA GLY A 460 3.33 -1.73 -9.03
C GLY A 460 2.46 -1.23 -7.91
N TYR A 461 1.98 0.00 -8.04
CA TYR A 461 0.99 0.59 -7.15
C TYR A 461 -0.17 1.16 -7.98
N PHE A 462 -1.39 1.00 -7.48
CA PHE A 462 -2.61 1.35 -8.22
C PHE A 462 -3.46 2.30 -7.40
N VAL A 463 -3.63 3.52 -7.90
CA VAL A 463 -4.49 4.53 -7.29
C VAL A 463 -5.90 4.32 -7.85
N TYR A 464 -6.82 3.96 -6.96
CA TYR A 464 -8.24 3.83 -7.24
C TYR A 464 -9.00 5.03 -6.69
N ASP A 465 -10.11 5.37 -7.35
CA ASP A 465 -11.12 6.27 -6.78
C ASP A 465 -12.10 5.45 -5.91
N SER A 466 -12.67 6.09 -4.89
CA SER A 466 -13.82 5.61 -4.12
C SER A 466 -15.06 5.26 -4.98
N LYS A 467 -15.16 5.85 -6.17
CA LYS A 467 -16.26 5.60 -7.12
C LYS A 467 -16.13 4.21 -7.76
N LYS A 468 -17.12 3.35 -7.53
CA LYS A 468 -17.18 1.96 -8.04
C LYS A 468 -17.03 1.81 -9.57
N ALA A 469 -17.43 2.80 -10.36
CA ALA A 469 -17.36 2.73 -11.82
C ALA A 469 -17.06 4.09 -12.48
N GLY A 470 -16.33 4.04 -13.61
CA GLY A 470 -16.12 5.18 -14.50
C GLY A 470 -15.23 6.29 -13.93
N ALA A 471 -14.48 6.02 -12.86
CA ALA A 471 -13.50 6.96 -12.32
C ALA A 471 -12.11 6.67 -12.87
N VAL A 472 -11.23 7.67 -12.79
CA VAL A 472 -9.85 7.52 -13.23
C VAL A 472 -9.12 6.51 -12.33
N THR A 473 -8.32 5.65 -12.95
CA THR A 473 -7.37 4.79 -12.25
C THR A 473 -5.98 5.14 -12.75
N VAL A 474 -5.05 5.38 -11.85
CA VAL A 474 -3.65 5.67 -12.21
C VAL A 474 -2.77 4.53 -11.72
N SER A 475 -2.14 3.82 -12.64
CA SER A 475 -1.17 2.77 -12.32
C SER A 475 0.23 3.35 -12.33
N HIS A 476 0.99 3.13 -11.26
CA HIS A 476 2.39 3.52 -11.10
C HIS A 476 3.24 2.26 -11.15
N LEU A 477 4.09 2.14 -12.16
CA LEU A 477 4.93 0.97 -12.35
C LEU A 477 6.39 1.40 -12.33
N ARG A 478 7.23 0.60 -11.67
CA ARG A 478 8.68 0.80 -11.68
C ARG A 478 9.40 -0.50 -12.04
N PHE A 479 10.45 -0.39 -12.84
CA PHE A 479 11.32 -1.51 -13.24
C PHE A 479 12.78 -1.12 -13.07
N SER A 480 13.59 -2.03 -12.50
CA SER A 480 15.00 -1.76 -12.23
C SER A 480 15.83 -3.03 -12.13
N ASP A 481 17.13 -2.92 -12.37
CA ASP A 481 18.09 -4.00 -12.09
C ASP A 481 18.40 -4.17 -10.59
N ARG A 482 18.01 -3.20 -9.77
CA ARG A 482 18.21 -3.20 -8.31
C ARG A 482 16.86 -3.20 -7.56
N PRO A 483 16.84 -3.62 -6.28
CA PRO A 483 15.64 -3.54 -5.46
C PRO A 483 15.04 -2.13 -5.44
N ILE A 484 13.72 -2.05 -5.48
CA ILE A 484 12.96 -0.80 -5.52
C ILE A 484 12.35 -0.55 -4.13
N ARG A 485 12.73 0.55 -3.49
CA ARG A 485 12.24 0.95 -2.15
C ARG A 485 11.24 2.11 -2.18
N ALA A 486 10.98 2.67 -3.35
CA ALA A 486 10.13 3.83 -3.53
C ALA A 486 8.66 3.56 -3.15
N SER A 487 8.34 3.62 -1.86
CA SER A 487 7.00 3.44 -1.30
C SER A 487 6.14 4.71 -1.38
N TYR A 488 6.28 5.44 -2.50
CA TYR A 488 5.59 6.69 -2.82
C TYR A 488 5.25 6.73 -4.33
N LEU A 489 4.36 7.63 -4.74
CA LEU A 489 3.92 7.77 -6.13
C LEU A 489 5.03 8.33 -7.04
N ILE A 490 4.85 8.18 -8.35
CA ILE A 490 5.72 8.82 -9.35
C ILE A 490 5.31 10.31 -9.42
N ASN A 491 6.27 11.21 -9.21
CA ASN A 491 6.02 12.65 -9.10
C ASN A 491 6.10 13.38 -10.45
N ASP A 492 5.97 14.70 -10.39
CA ASP A 492 6.10 15.58 -11.55
C ASP A 492 7.49 15.47 -12.17
N GLY A 493 7.54 15.37 -13.50
CA GLY A 493 8.81 15.28 -14.22
C GLY A 493 9.56 13.95 -14.06
N GLU A 494 8.92 12.87 -13.62
CA GLU A 494 9.60 11.59 -13.32
C GLU A 494 9.21 10.44 -14.24
N ALA A 495 8.01 10.45 -14.83
CA ALA A 495 7.52 9.35 -15.65
C ALA A 495 8.21 9.34 -17.03
N GLN A 496 8.98 8.29 -17.32
CA GLN A 496 9.57 8.07 -18.65
C GLN A 496 8.55 7.52 -19.65
N PHE A 497 7.44 6.95 -19.18
CA PHE A 497 6.34 6.49 -20.01
C PHE A 497 4.99 6.90 -19.41
N ILE A 498 4.09 7.42 -20.24
CA ILE A 498 2.71 7.73 -19.87
C ILE A 498 1.76 7.11 -20.89
N GLY A 499 0.86 6.25 -20.45
CA GLY A 499 -0.25 5.72 -21.25
C GLY A 499 -1.57 6.41 -20.90
N CYS A 500 -2.25 6.99 -21.88
CA CYS A 500 -3.61 7.51 -21.76
C CYS A 500 -4.57 6.59 -22.53
N HIS A 501 -5.41 5.86 -21.80
CA HIS A 501 -6.29 4.86 -22.41
C HIS A 501 -7.68 5.39 -22.78
N GLN A 502 -8.02 6.64 -22.40
CA GLN A 502 -9.28 7.30 -22.74
C GLN A 502 -9.06 8.77 -23.11
N THR A 503 -9.57 9.19 -24.27
CA THR A 503 -9.42 10.57 -24.78
C THR A 503 -10.05 11.63 -23.88
N VAL A 504 -11.10 11.29 -23.11
CA VAL A 504 -11.74 12.22 -22.16
C VAL A 504 -10.77 12.77 -21.10
N PHE A 505 -9.64 12.10 -20.86
CA PHE A 505 -8.63 12.56 -19.91
C PHE A 505 -7.79 13.74 -20.44
N LEU A 506 -7.70 13.92 -21.76
CA LEU A 506 -6.98 15.01 -22.40
C LEU A 506 -7.52 16.38 -22.00
N GLU A 507 -8.82 16.46 -21.71
CA GLU A 507 -9.49 17.71 -21.31
C GLU A 507 -9.62 17.86 -19.78
N ARG A 508 -9.15 16.89 -18.99
CA ARG A 508 -9.41 16.83 -17.54
C ARG A 508 -8.17 16.82 -16.67
N TYR A 509 -7.13 16.12 -17.10
CA TYR A 509 -5.98 15.84 -16.26
C TYR A 509 -4.70 16.34 -16.92
N PRO A 510 -3.85 17.09 -16.20
CA PRO A 510 -2.56 17.55 -16.71
C PRO A 510 -1.52 16.41 -16.66
N MET A 511 -1.77 15.32 -17.39
CA MET A 511 -0.97 14.09 -17.32
C MET A 511 0.51 14.33 -17.65
N LEU A 512 0.82 15.26 -18.56
CA LEU A 512 2.18 15.53 -19.04
C LEU A 512 3.03 16.37 -18.06
N ASP A 513 2.44 16.86 -16.97
CA ASP A 513 3.23 17.43 -15.87
C ASP A 513 4.10 16.33 -15.23
N LYS A 514 3.60 15.09 -15.18
CA LYS A 514 4.34 13.90 -14.73
C LYS A 514 5.45 13.46 -15.66
N ALA A 515 5.45 13.85 -16.93
CA ALA A 515 6.41 13.37 -17.93
C ALA A 515 7.83 13.85 -17.65
N ALA A 516 8.80 12.95 -17.65
CA ALA A 516 10.22 13.30 -17.70
C ALA A 516 10.61 13.90 -19.06
N GLU A 517 11.81 14.46 -19.18
CA GLU A 517 12.37 14.84 -20.49
C GLU A 517 12.53 13.59 -21.36
N LYS A 518 12.20 13.69 -22.65
CA LYS A 518 12.22 12.61 -23.65
C LYS A 518 11.31 11.41 -23.33
N ALA A 519 10.31 11.62 -22.47
CA ALA A 519 9.32 10.60 -22.16
C ALA A 519 8.55 10.13 -23.41
N VAL A 520 7.93 8.97 -23.30
CA VAL A 520 6.99 8.44 -24.30
C VAL A 520 5.57 8.67 -23.81
N PHE A 521 4.72 9.26 -24.66
CA PHE A 521 3.29 9.39 -24.42
C PHE A 521 2.52 8.52 -25.40
N LEU A 522 1.81 7.52 -24.90
CA LEU A 522 0.95 6.62 -25.68
C LEU A 522 -0.52 7.02 -25.49
N LEU A 523 -1.20 7.38 -26.57
CA LEU A 523 -2.60 7.78 -26.57
C LEU A 523 -3.46 6.75 -27.29
N ASN A 524 -4.51 6.26 -26.63
CA ASN A 524 -5.62 5.58 -27.29
C ASN A 524 -6.59 6.64 -27.85
N SER A 525 -6.67 6.79 -29.16
CA SER A 525 -7.52 7.77 -29.83
C SER A 525 -8.18 7.19 -31.08
N PRO A 526 -9.48 7.46 -31.32
CA PRO A 526 -10.14 7.13 -32.58
C PRO A 526 -9.90 8.17 -33.69
N ALA A 527 -9.18 9.25 -33.40
CA ALA A 527 -8.84 10.26 -34.40
C ALA A 527 -7.85 9.70 -35.43
N ASP A 528 -7.96 10.19 -36.68
CA ASP A 528 -6.98 9.89 -37.71
C ASP A 528 -5.58 10.37 -37.29
N VAL A 529 -4.55 9.63 -37.71
CA VAL A 529 -3.15 9.84 -37.28
C VAL A 529 -2.71 11.30 -37.49
N ASP A 530 -3.11 11.91 -38.60
CA ASP A 530 -2.76 13.29 -38.96
C ASP A 530 -3.48 14.34 -38.09
N ASP A 531 -4.61 13.99 -37.47
CA ASP A 531 -5.43 14.89 -36.66
C ASP A 531 -5.15 14.80 -35.15
N VAL A 532 -4.45 13.75 -34.70
CA VAL A 532 -4.17 13.51 -33.26
C VAL A 532 -3.56 14.73 -32.58
N TRP A 533 -2.65 15.45 -33.23
CA TRP A 533 -2.04 16.65 -32.67
C TRP A 533 -3.07 17.71 -32.27
N GLN A 534 -4.13 17.89 -33.07
CA GLN A 534 -5.20 18.87 -32.80
C GLN A 534 -6.14 18.46 -31.67
N THR A 535 -6.15 17.17 -31.30
CA THR A 535 -6.96 16.67 -30.18
C THR A 535 -6.35 16.96 -28.81
N LEU A 536 -5.10 17.43 -28.75
CA LEU A 536 -4.40 17.74 -27.52
C LEU A 536 -4.70 19.17 -27.07
N SER A 537 -4.78 19.40 -25.76
CA SER A 537 -4.87 20.76 -25.22
C SER A 537 -3.60 21.56 -25.55
N ARG A 538 -3.73 22.88 -25.55
CA ARG A 538 -2.60 23.78 -25.78
C ARG A 538 -1.46 23.57 -24.77
N SER A 539 -1.79 23.37 -23.49
CA SER A 539 -0.82 23.00 -22.44
C SER A 539 -0.11 21.68 -22.71
N MET A 540 -0.82 20.65 -23.20
CA MET A 540 -0.20 19.37 -23.56
C MET A 540 0.75 19.52 -24.74
N GLN A 541 0.35 20.23 -25.81
CA GLN A 541 1.22 20.50 -26.95
C GLN A 541 2.51 21.22 -26.51
N ALA A 542 2.39 22.21 -25.62
CA ALA A 542 3.55 22.92 -25.08
C ALA A 542 4.49 22.00 -24.31
N LYS A 543 3.96 21.11 -23.46
CA LYS A 543 4.76 20.14 -22.71
C LYS A 543 5.45 19.12 -23.61
N ILE A 544 4.79 18.68 -24.68
CA ILE A 544 5.39 17.76 -25.66
C ILE A 544 6.62 18.39 -26.31
N LEU A 545 6.52 19.66 -26.72
CA LEU A 545 7.63 20.40 -27.32
C LEU A 545 8.75 20.70 -26.30
N GLU A 546 8.40 21.25 -25.14
CA GLU A 546 9.33 21.63 -24.06
C GLU A 546 10.18 20.42 -23.62
N LYS A 547 9.51 19.29 -23.35
CA LYS A 547 10.15 18.09 -22.81
C LYS A 547 10.58 17.11 -23.89
N LYS A 548 10.42 17.44 -25.19
CA LYS A 548 10.75 16.56 -26.33
C LYS A 548 10.11 15.18 -26.23
N ILE A 549 8.83 15.15 -25.86
CA ILE A 549 8.07 13.90 -25.66
C ILE A 549 7.84 13.24 -27.02
N ARG A 550 8.01 11.92 -27.08
CA ARG A 550 7.63 11.13 -28.25
C ARG A 550 6.18 10.70 -28.12
N LEU A 551 5.34 11.10 -29.07
CA LEU A 551 3.91 10.81 -29.07
C LEU A 551 3.61 9.61 -29.96
N TYR A 552 2.92 8.62 -29.41
CA TYR A 552 2.40 7.48 -30.14
C TYR A 552 0.88 7.43 -30.02
N THR A 553 0.20 7.03 -31.09
CA THR A 553 -1.26 6.86 -31.11
C THR A 553 -1.66 5.47 -31.61
N ILE A 554 -2.82 5.02 -31.17
CA ILE A 554 -3.51 3.83 -31.69
C ILE A 554 -5.03 3.96 -31.44
N ASP A 555 -5.86 3.53 -32.38
CA ASP A 555 -7.28 3.25 -32.10
C ASP A 555 -7.42 1.82 -31.58
N ALA A 556 -7.24 1.66 -30.26
CA ALA A 556 -7.29 0.33 -29.65
C ALA A 556 -8.69 -0.31 -29.72
N TYR A 557 -9.76 0.49 -29.78
CA TYR A 557 -11.11 -0.03 -29.91
C TYR A 557 -11.38 -0.58 -31.32
N ALA A 558 -10.91 0.11 -32.37
CA ALA A 558 -10.99 -0.41 -33.74
C ALA A 558 -10.17 -1.69 -33.91
N VAL A 559 -8.95 -1.73 -33.37
CA VAL A 559 -8.11 -2.94 -33.39
C VAL A 559 -8.77 -4.09 -32.62
N ALA A 560 -9.37 -3.82 -31.46
CA ALA A 560 -10.10 -4.83 -30.68
C ALA A 560 -11.31 -5.38 -31.44
N LYS A 561 -12.08 -4.51 -32.10
CA LYS A 561 -13.24 -4.91 -32.91
C LYS A 561 -12.81 -5.77 -34.10
N LYS A 562 -11.78 -5.35 -34.84
CA LYS A 562 -11.23 -6.10 -35.99
C LYS A 562 -10.66 -7.47 -35.58
N SER A 563 -10.07 -7.56 -34.39
CA SER A 563 -9.48 -8.80 -33.86
C SER A 563 -10.48 -9.68 -33.10
N GLY A 564 -11.76 -9.31 -33.03
CA GLY A 564 -12.81 -10.08 -32.34
C GLY A 564 -12.68 -10.10 -30.81
N MET A 565 -12.06 -9.08 -30.22
CA MET A 565 -11.89 -8.91 -28.76
C MET A 565 -12.96 -8.02 -28.12
N GLY A 566 -13.92 -7.53 -28.90
CA GLY A 566 -15.01 -6.68 -28.43
C GLY A 566 -14.50 -5.30 -27.99
N ARG A 567 -14.87 -4.87 -26.78
CA ARG A 567 -14.47 -3.56 -26.21
C ARG A 567 -13.20 -3.63 -25.33
N ARG A 568 -12.47 -4.76 -25.34
CA ARG A 568 -11.30 -4.96 -24.48
C ARG A 568 -10.03 -4.46 -25.16
N ILE A 569 -9.48 -3.37 -24.63
CA ILE A 569 -8.25 -2.73 -25.15
C ILE A 569 -6.99 -3.10 -24.36
N ASN A 570 -7.14 -3.81 -23.24
CA ASN A 570 -6.06 -4.14 -22.32
C ASN A 570 -4.83 -4.82 -22.99
N THR A 571 -5.04 -5.88 -23.77
CA THR A 571 -3.94 -6.60 -24.46
C THR A 571 -3.27 -5.74 -25.53
N ILE A 572 -4.03 -4.87 -26.19
CA ILE A 572 -3.53 -3.97 -27.23
C ILE A 572 -2.64 -2.91 -26.59
N MET A 573 -3.13 -2.20 -25.58
CA MET A 573 -2.36 -1.16 -24.87
C MET A 573 -1.13 -1.73 -24.18
N GLN A 574 -1.24 -2.94 -23.61
CA GLN A 574 -0.10 -3.66 -23.05
C GLN A 574 0.95 -3.99 -24.12
N THR A 575 0.54 -4.45 -25.30
CA THR A 575 1.44 -4.72 -26.43
C THR A 575 2.16 -3.45 -26.88
N CYS A 576 1.45 -2.33 -26.99
CA CYS A 576 2.06 -1.04 -27.29
C CYS A 576 3.12 -0.67 -26.25
N PHE A 577 2.80 -0.77 -24.96
CA PHE A 577 3.77 -0.49 -23.88
C PHE A 577 5.06 -1.29 -24.04
N PHE A 578 4.98 -2.61 -24.22
CA PHE A 578 6.17 -3.45 -24.41
C PHE A 578 6.96 -3.07 -25.67
N ALA A 579 6.28 -2.66 -26.74
CA ALA A 579 6.93 -2.32 -28.00
C ALA A 579 7.72 -1.00 -27.97
N ILE A 580 7.31 -0.02 -27.16
CA ILE A 580 7.83 1.36 -27.22
C ILE A 580 8.36 1.91 -25.88
N SER A 581 8.14 1.21 -24.76
CA SER A 581 8.61 1.68 -23.44
C SER A 581 10.13 1.66 -23.29
N GLY A 582 10.81 0.73 -23.95
CA GLY A 582 12.24 0.51 -23.78
C GLY A 582 12.63 -0.24 -22.51
N VAL A 583 11.68 -0.80 -21.76
CA VAL A 583 11.97 -1.68 -20.61
C VAL A 583 12.70 -2.95 -21.06
N LEU A 584 12.29 -3.51 -22.19
CA LEU A 584 12.93 -4.66 -22.84
C LEU A 584 13.23 -4.33 -24.31
N PRO A 585 14.24 -4.97 -24.92
CA PRO A 585 14.42 -4.94 -26.36
C PRO A 585 13.14 -5.40 -27.07
N LYS A 586 12.77 -4.73 -28.16
CA LYS A 586 11.47 -4.92 -28.85
C LYS A 586 11.17 -6.38 -29.19
N ASP A 587 12.14 -7.08 -29.78
CA ASP A 587 11.94 -8.47 -30.23
C ASP A 587 11.78 -9.44 -29.03
N GLU A 588 12.54 -9.19 -27.96
CA GLU A 588 12.41 -9.93 -26.70
C GLU A 588 11.05 -9.66 -26.05
N ALA A 589 10.62 -8.40 -26.00
CA ALA A 589 9.34 -8.00 -25.44
C ALA A 589 8.17 -8.70 -26.14
N ILE A 590 8.17 -8.74 -27.48
CA ILE A 590 7.14 -9.43 -28.28
C ILE A 590 7.14 -10.94 -27.99
N ALA A 591 8.32 -11.55 -27.92
CA ALA A 591 8.44 -12.97 -27.61
C ALA A 591 7.88 -13.31 -26.21
N LYS A 592 8.23 -12.50 -25.19
CA LYS A 592 7.74 -12.66 -23.82
C LYS A 592 6.23 -12.48 -23.69
N ILE A 593 5.64 -11.50 -24.39
CA ILE A 593 4.17 -11.34 -24.42
C ILE A 593 3.50 -12.58 -25.02
N LYS A 594 3.99 -13.08 -26.16
CA LYS A 594 3.43 -14.27 -26.81
C LYS A 594 3.55 -15.51 -25.90
N GLN A 595 4.68 -15.66 -25.20
CA GLN A 595 4.88 -16.71 -24.19
C GLN A 595 3.89 -16.59 -23.02
N ALA A 596 3.66 -15.38 -22.50
CA ALA A 596 2.71 -15.13 -21.41
C ALA A 596 1.25 -15.42 -21.82
N VAL A 597 0.88 -15.09 -23.06
CA VAL A 597 -0.42 -15.45 -23.65
C VAL A 597 -0.59 -16.97 -23.74
N GLU A 598 0.44 -17.71 -24.14
CA GLU A 598 0.43 -19.17 -24.18
C GLU A 598 0.25 -19.75 -22.76
N LYS A 599 1.01 -19.26 -21.77
CA LYS A 599 0.91 -19.66 -20.36
C LYS A 599 -0.50 -19.42 -19.79
N THR A 600 -1.12 -18.28 -20.15
CA THR A 600 -2.42 -17.87 -19.60
C THR A 600 -3.61 -18.54 -20.31
N TYR A 601 -3.53 -18.71 -21.63
CA TYR A 601 -4.67 -19.13 -22.46
C TYR A 601 -4.48 -20.46 -23.18
N GLY A 602 -3.31 -21.10 -23.08
CA GLY A 602 -3.02 -22.39 -23.72
C GLY A 602 -4.00 -23.48 -23.31
N SER A 603 -4.38 -23.51 -22.02
CA SER A 603 -5.40 -24.43 -21.49
C SER A 603 -6.82 -24.16 -22.02
N LYS A 604 -7.09 -22.96 -22.54
CA LYS A 604 -8.38 -22.56 -23.13
C LYS A 604 -8.47 -22.82 -24.63
N GLY A 605 -7.40 -23.34 -25.25
CA GLY A 605 -7.37 -23.86 -26.62
C GLY A 605 -6.67 -22.97 -27.64
N ARG A 606 -6.04 -23.62 -28.65
CA ARG A 606 -5.18 -22.97 -29.67
C ARG A 606 -5.84 -21.83 -30.45
N LYS A 607 -7.17 -21.87 -30.66
CA LYS A 607 -7.89 -20.78 -31.36
C LYS A 607 -7.85 -19.46 -30.59
N ILE A 608 -7.90 -19.50 -29.25
CA ILE A 608 -7.85 -18.29 -28.42
C ILE A 608 -6.44 -17.71 -28.44
N VAL A 609 -5.42 -18.56 -28.33
CA VAL A 609 -4.00 -18.15 -28.46
C VAL A 609 -3.75 -17.49 -29.82
N ALA A 610 -4.11 -18.17 -30.91
CA ALA A 610 -3.91 -17.63 -32.27
C ALA A 610 -4.60 -16.28 -32.47
N ARG A 611 -5.80 -16.09 -31.91
CA ARG A 611 -6.50 -14.80 -31.93
C ARG A 611 -5.76 -13.70 -31.17
N ASN A 612 -5.19 -14.03 -30.01
CA ASN A 612 -4.37 -13.08 -29.25
C ASN A 612 -3.06 -12.75 -29.99
N PHE A 613 -2.43 -13.71 -30.67
CA PHE A 613 -1.25 -13.44 -31.50
C PHE A 613 -1.57 -12.53 -32.68
N ALA A 614 -2.66 -12.81 -33.40
CA ALA A 614 -3.13 -11.93 -34.47
C ALA A 614 -3.45 -10.52 -33.96
N ALA A 615 -3.99 -10.40 -32.75
CA ALA A 615 -4.22 -9.11 -32.11
C ALA A 615 -2.91 -8.37 -31.79
N ILE A 616 -1.89 -9.06 -31.29
CA ILE A 616 -0.56 -8.49 -31.04
C ILE A 616 0.05 -7.97 -32.34
N ASP A 617 0.04 -8.78 -33.40
CA ASP A 617 0.61 -8.41 -34.69
C ASP A 617 -0.16 -7.23 -35.33
N ALA A 618 -1.49 -7.25 -35.26
CA ALA A 618 -2.33 -6.14 -35.71
C ALA A 618 -2.10 -4.85 -34.91
N THR A 619 -1.85 -4.98 -33.60
CA THR A 619 -1.52 -3.84 -32.73
C THR A 619 -0.24 -3.17 -33.18
N LEU A 620 0.82 -3.95 -33.41
CA LEU A 620 2.12 -3.42 -33.85
C LEU A 620 2.03 -2.73 -35.22
N ALA A 621 1.15 -3.20 -36.10
CA ALA A 621 0.91 -2.60 -37.41
C ALA A 621 0.04 -1.33 -37.36
N SER A 622 -0.74 -1.13 -36.29
CA SER A 622 -1.65 0.01 -36.08
C SER A 622 -1.15 1.00 -35.04
N LEU A 623 0.09 0.84 -34.56
CA LEU A 623 0.75 1.76 -33.66
C LEU A 623 1.59 2.76 -34.47
N HIS A 624 1.29 4.05 -34.33
CA HIS A 624 1.92 5.11 -35.12
C HIS A 624 2.64 6.11 -34.20
N GLU A 625 3.87 6.48 -34.55
CA GLU A 625 4.56 7.63 -33.97
C GLU A 625 4.11 8.90 -34.70
N ILE A 626 3.76 9.94 -33.96
CA ILE A 626 3.27 11.21 -34.51
C ILE A 626 4.46 12.12 -34.79
N ASN A 627 4.51 12.67 -36.01
CA ASN A 627 5.42 13.74 -36.35
C ASN A 627 4.97 15.04 -35.68
N ILE A 628 5.69 15.46 -34.64
CA ILE A 628 5.34 16.64 -33.84
C ILE A 628 5.63 17.93 -34.64
N PRO A 629 4.64 18.82 -34.86
CA PRO A 629 4.85 20.12 -35.47
C PRO A 629 5.58 21.09 -34.53
N ASP A 630 6.35 22.04 -35.08
CA ASP A 630 7.13 23.01 -34.29
C ASP A 630 6.30 24.11 -33.60
N LYS A 631 4.98 24.14 -33.81
CA LYS A 631 4.10 25.21 -33.31
C LYS A 631 2.89 24.65 -32.59
N LEU A 632 2.48 25.37 -31.56
CA LEU A 632 1.17 25.19 -30.91
C LEU A 632 0.07 25.55 -31.90
N SER A 633 -0.94 24.69 -32.00
CA SER A 633 -2.09 24.88 -32.88
C SER A 633 -3.43 24.70 -32.18
N SER A 634 -3.44 24.23 -30.92
CA SER A 634 -4.68 24.04 -30.16
C SER A 634 -5.21 25.35 -29.57
N ASP A 635 -6.53 25.49 -29.66
CA ASP A 635 -7.29 26.67 -29.23
C ASP A 635 -7.96 26.48 -27.86
N PHE A 636 -7.87 25.26 -27.29
CA PHE A 636 -8.56 24.90 -26.05
C PHE A 636 -7.58 24.47 -24.95
N GLU A 637 -8.05 24.57 -23.71
CA GLU A 637 -7.36 24.15 -22.50
C GLU A 637 -8.22 23.15 -21.70
N LEU A 638 -7.67 22.65 -20.59
CA LEU A 638 -8.40 21.79 -19.67
C LEU A 638 -9.73 22.44 -19.23
N ASN A 639 -10.78 21.63 -19.19
CA ASN A 639 -12.09 22.06 -18.71
C ASN A 639 -12.02 22.42 -17.22
N LEU A 640 -12.81 23.41 -16.81
CA LEU A 640 -13.04 23.67 -15.39
C LEU A 640 -13.61 22.40 -14.73
N PRO A 641 -13.12 22.03 -13.52
CA PRO A 641 -13.58 20.80 -12.86
C PRO A 641 -15.06 20.86 -12.46
N VAL A 642 -15.59 22.06 -12.24
CA VAL A 642 -17.00 22.35 -12.01
C VAL A 642 -17.38 23.67 -12.71
N PRO A 643 -18.67 23.89 -13.06
CA PRO A 643 -19.10 25.14 -13.68
C PRO A 643 -18.87 26.38 -12.81
N GLU A 644 -18.63 27.53 -13.43
CA GLU A 644 -18.39 28.82 -12.73
C GLU A 644 -19.54 29.28 -11.84
N TYR A 645 -20.78 28.85 -12.14
CA TYR A 645 -21.96 29.18 -11.32
C TYR A 645 -22.13 28.25 -10.11
N ALA A 646 -21.26 27.25 -9.91
CA ALA A 646 -21.32 26.37 -8.75
C ALA A 646 -21.10 27.18 -7.44
N PRO A 647 -21.63 26.76 -6.29
CA PRO A 647 -21.36 27.42 -5.01
C PRO A 647 -19.85 27.49 -4.70
N LYS A 648 -19.41 28.53 -3.97
CA LYS A 648 -17.98 28.73 -3.65
C LYS A 648 -17.28 27.51 -3.08
N PHE A 649 -17.91 26.82 -2.12
CA PHE A 649 -17.38 25.58 -1.55
C PHE A 649 -17.18 24.49 -2.62
N VAL A 650 -18.11 24.37 -3.56
CA VAL A 650 -18.00 23.40 -4.67
C VAL A 650 -16.85 23.77 -5.59
N GLN A 651 -16.63 25.05 -5.88
CA GLN A 651 -15.49 25.49 -6.70
C GLN A 651 -14.15 25.25 -5.98
N GLN A 652 -14.04 25.72 -4.75
CA GLN A 652 -12.78 25.81 -4.01
C GLN A 652 -12.34 24.51 -3.34
N VAL A 653 -13.28 23.58 -3.07
CA VAL A 653 -13.00 22.31 -2.39
C VAL A 653 -13.33 21.13 -3.29
N THR A 654 -14.61 21.00 -3.68
CA THR A 654 -15.06 19.83 -4.46
C THR A 654 -14.40 19.79 -5.85
N GLY A 655 -14.29 20.94 -6.53
CA GLY A 655 -13.67 21.07 -7.84
C GLY A 655 -12.19 20.74 -7.82
N GLU A 656 -11.45 21.21 -6.81
CA GLU A 656 -10.03 20.89 -6.64
C GLU A 656 -9.79 19.40 -6.38
N ILE A 657 -10.65 18.75 -5.57
CA ILE A 657 -10.60 17.30 -5.36
C ILE A 657 -10.88 16.55 -6.68
N ILE A 658 -11.92 16.95 -7.43
CA ILE A 658 -12.25 16.35 -8.74
C ILE A 658 -11.08 16.49 -9.72
N ALA A 659 -10.39 17.62 -9.68
CA ALA A 659 -9.24 17.91 -10.54
C ALA A 659 -7.95 17.16 -10.12
N GLY A 660 -7.99 16.38 -9.04
CA GLY A 660 -6.81 15.67 -8.52
C GLY A 660 -5.84 16.57 -7.74
N ARG A 661 -6.27 17.75 -7.30
CA ARG A 661 -5.49 18.73 -6.52
C ARG A 661 -5.94 18.82 -5.06
N GLY A 662 -6.63 17.81 -4.55
CA GLY A 662 -7.09 17.76 -3.16
C GLY A 662 -5.96 17.81 -2.14
N ASP A 663 -4.75 17.36 -2.49
CA ASP A 663 -3.56 17.45 -1.63
C ASP A 663 -3.07 18.89 -1.40
N GLU A 664 -3.43 19.83 -2.29
CA GLU A 664 -3.05 21.24 -2.20
C GLU A 664 -4.00 22.05 -1.31
N LEU A 665 -5.16 21.48 -0.94
CA LEU A 665 -6.13 22.17 -0.09
C LEU A 665 -5.55 22.36 1.32
N PRO A 666 -5.51 23.61 1.83
CA PRO A 666 -5.06 23.85 3.19
C PRO A 666 -6.12 23.40 4.20
N VAL A 667 -5.70 23.19 5.45
CA VAL A 667 -6.58 22.68 6.52
C VAL A 667 -7.80 23.59 6.71
N SER A 668 -7.65 24.91 6.61
CA SER A 668 -8.74 25.88 6.79
C SER A 668 -9.91 25.75 5.80
N PHE A 669 -9.72 25.07 4.66
CA PHE A 669 -10.76 24.89 3.65
C PHE A 669 -11.70 23.71 3.95
N LEU A 670 -11.31 22.83 4.88
CA LEU A 670 -12.06 21.63 5.21
C LEU A 670 -12.91 21.84 6.48
N PRO A 671 -14.13 21.28 6.52
CA PRO A 671 -14.99 21.39 7.69
C PRO A 671 -14.39 20.62 8.88
N ALA A 672 -14.33 21.27 10.05
CA ALA A 672 -13.72 20.70 11.26
C ALA A 672 -14.44 19.44 11.79
N ASP A 673 -15.72 19.29 11.48
CA ASP A 673 -16.58 18.16 11.85
C ASP A 673 -16.87 17.20 10.68
N GLY A 674 -16.30 17.45 9.50
CA GLY A 674 -16.57 16.64 8.31
C GLY A 674 -17.91 16.91 7.63
N ALA A 675 -18.63 17.99 7.96
CA ALA A 675 -19.92 18.32 7.32
C ALA A 675 -19.75 18.96 5.93
N TYR A 676 -20.24 18.28 4.87
CA TYR A 676 -20.21 18.77 3.48
C TYR A 676 -21.61 19.24 3.01
N PRO A 677 -21.69 20.24 2.10
CA PRO A 677 -22.96 20.68 1.51
C PRO A 677 -23.60 19.58 0.64
N LEU A 678 -24.93 19.59 0.59
CA LEU A 678 -25.73 18.66 -0.22
C LEU A 678 -25.79 19.10 -1.70
N GLY A 679 -26.17 18.18 -2.59
CA GLY A 679 -26.47 18.48 -3.99
C GLY A 679 -25.27 18.76 -4.89
N THR A 680 -24.03 18.54 -4.41
CA THR A 680 -22.79 18.86 -5.14
C THR A 680 -22.58 18.01 -6.40
N ALA A 681 -23.10 16.78 -6.43
CA ALA A 681 -23.06 15.90 -7.60
C ALA A 681 -23.71 16.51 -8.86
N ALA A 682 -24.61 17.48 -8.71
CA ALA A 682 -25.23 18.17 -9.84
C ALA A 682 -24.21 18.92 -10.72
N PHE A 683 -23.04 19.28 -10.16
CA PHE A 683 -22.00 20.09 -10.80
C PHE A 683 -20.88 19.26 -11.45
N GLU A 684 -20.78 17.95 -11.20
CA GLU A 684 -19.64 17.13 -11.66
C GLU A 684 -19.64 16.88 -13.19
N LYS A 685 -20.82 16.77 -13.81
CA LYS A 685 -21.04 16.59 -15.27
C LYS A 685 -20.02 15.66 -15.96
N ARG A 686 -19.88 14.45 -15.42
CA ARG A 686 -18.84 13.48 -15.81
C ARG A 686 -18.84 13.01 -17.27
N ASN A 687 -19.97 13.06 -17.98
CA ASN A 687 -20.07 12.71 -19.41
C ASN A 687 -19.28 11.45 -19.85
N ILE A 688 -19.41 10.37 -19.07
CA ILE A 688 -18.67 9.09 -19.28
C ILE A 688 -19.46 8.02 -20.04
N ALA A 689 -20.70 8.32 -20.44
CA ALA A 689 -21.53 7.37 -21.16
C ALA A 689 -21.07 7.28 -22.62
N LEU A 690 -20.82 6.05 -23.12
CA LEU A 690 -20.48 5.83 -24.53
C LEU A 690 -21.67 6.09 -25.46
N GLU A 691 -22.88 5.87 -24.97
CA GLU A 691 -24.15 6.02 -25.68
C GLU A 691 -25.17 6.67 -24.74
N ILE A 692 -26.06 7.50 -25.27
CA ILE A 692 -27.14 8.15 -24.51
C ILE A 692 -28.51 7.83 -25.14
N PRO A 693 -29.56 7.64 -24.33
CA PRO A 693 -30.90 7.40 -24.87
C PRO A 693 -31.42 8.67 -25.56
N VAL A 694 -31.92 8.51 -26.78
CA VAL A 694 -32.56 9.59 -27.54
C VAL A 694 -34.07 9.45 -27.41
N TRP A 695 -34.73 10.51 -26.95
CA TRP A 695 -36.19 10.52 -26.81
C TRP A 695 -36.86 10.65 -28.18
N ASN A 696 -37.75 9.71 -28.52
CA ASN A 696 -38.64 9.81 -29.65
C ASN A 696 -40.06 10.11 -29.15
N GLN A 697 -40.56 11.30 -29.47
CA GLN A 697 -41.84 11.79 -28.99
C GLN A 697 -43.02 10.98 -29.55
N ASP A 698 -42.96 10.55 -30.82
CA ASP A 698 -44.05 9.85 -31.50
C ASP A 698 -44.30 8.44 -30.94
N LEU A 699 -43.26 7.83 -30.37
CA LEU A 699 -43.33 6.51 -29.72
C LEU A 699 -43.59 6.60 -28.21
N CYS A 700 -43.53 7.80 -27.64
CA CYS A 700 -43.62 8.00 -26.20
C CYS A 700 -45.08 8.00 -25.71
N ILE A 701 -45.47 7.00 -24.91
CA ILE A 701 -46.80 6.92 -24.29
C ILE A 701 -46.91 7.67 -22.95
N PHE A 702 -45.94 8.54 -22.63
CA PHE A 702 -45.90 9.34 -21.38
C PHE A 702 -46.01 8.54 -20.07
N CYS A 703 -45.58 7.27 -20.07
CA CYS A 703 -45.77 6.38 -18.93
C CYS A 703 -44.86 6.65 -17.70
N GLY A 704 -43.89 7.56 -17.78
CA GLY A 704 -42.96 7.86 -16.69
C GLY A 704 -41.96 6.74 -16.33
N LYS A 705 -42.00 5.59 -17.01
CA LYS A 705 -41.13 4.44 -16.70
C LYS A 705 -39.65 4.75 -16.88
N CYS A 706 -39.26 5.50 -17.91
CA CYS A 706 -37.86 5.80 -18.19
C CYS A 706 -37.17 6.63 -17.07
N PRO A 707 -37.76 7.71 -16.54
CA PRO A 707 -37.27 8.36 -15.32
C PRO A 707 -37.24 7.44 -14.09
N PHE A 708 -38.29 6.63 -13.89
CA PHE A 708 -38.41 5.76 -12.72
C PHE A 708 -37.29 4.71 -12.65
N VAL A 709 -36.93 4.10 -13.79
CA VAL A 709 -35.87 3.08 -13.85
C VAL A 709 -34.46 3.66 -13.96
N CYS A 710 -34.31 4.99 -14.09
CA CYS A 710 -33.00 5.60 -14.25
C CYS A 710 -32.24 5.61 -12.91
N PRO A 711 -31.15 4.84 -12.75
CA PRO A 711 -30.46 4.73 -11.47
C PRO A 711 -29.67 6.00 -11.08
N HIS A 712 -29.57 6.97 -11.98
CA HIS A 712 -28.78 8.21 -11.81
C HIS A 712 -29.62 9.49 -11.92
N SER A 713 -30.95 9.40 -12.04
CA SER A 713 -31.82 10.58 -12.29
C SER A 713 -31.39 11.42 -13.51
N ALA A 714 -30.77 10.77 -14.50
CA ALA A 714 -30.30 11.39 -15.75
C ALA A 714 -31.44 11.64 -16.75
N ILE A 715 -32.54 10.88 -16.65
CA ILE A 715 -33.77 11.09 -17.42
C ILE A 715 -34.85 11.56 -16.44
N ARG A 716 -35.57 12.63 -16.79
CA ARG A 716 -36.62 13.23 -15.96
C ARG A 716 -37.87 13.50 -16.79
N SER A 717 -39.05 13.38 -16.18
CA SER A 717 -40.27 13.89 -16.78
C SER A 717 -40.29 15.40 -16.69
N LYS A 718 -40.59 16.07 -17.80
CA LYS A 718 -40.96 17.49 -17.80
C LYS A 718 -42.48 17.55 -17.70
N GLY A 719 -42.97 18.08 -16.58
CA GLY A 719 -44.39 18.34 -16.35
C GLY A 719 -44.89 19.53 -17.15
#